data_AF-A0A150PV01-F1
#
_entry.id   AF-A0A150PV01-F1
#
_cell.length_a   1.000
_cell.length_b   1.000
_cell.length_c   1.000
_cell.angle_alpha   90.00
_cell.angle_beta   90.00
_cell.angle_gamma   90.00
#
_symmetry.space_group_name_H-M   'P 1'
#
loop_
_entity.id
_entity.type
_entity.pdbx_description
1 polymer ?
#
loop_
_entity_poly.entity_id
_entity_poly.type
_entity_poly.pdbx_seq_one_letter_code
_entity_poly.pdbx_strand_id
1 'polypeptide(L)'
;MSTKRSPAHRRSSRPHAVPSPRALLAAAVAAAGLASLPAHAVGTRSFELRTLEELKGGDLTGVSVDSNGNVRAGLTLGATPLPDATSIWSSVVLPDGTVLLGTGNEGKIYSVSGGRVAVVATTGQMAVSSLALAFDGDVIAGTFPEGKLYRLPRGAGNGGPAKLFAELPQTEDVWGLAYDARARALYAATGPDGKLFRVDAAGKAQVYFDSDEPHLVSVAVADDGAVYAGSNGKALLYKLTAPGRATVLHDFDADDVKAIAVAPGAKGGAVYAIANKYAEAFAPPKRNRSGPPSPQPARAQKPGKGVLVRFDRRGVAERMMSDDETHYVSLGLDDDLAPYVGTGAEGQLYTVSDNHVARLVADTDERQVGAFMLAGKRRFIATTDPAVFHEVKGVGGASAVWTSKVLDAGLRATFGRLTWRSDGALELETRSGNTDTPDSTWSPWSPALAAPGDTKSPPARFVQIRARWSRDPGAVLREVKLAFVTDNARAVVTSIEAAPKGQTKPPRTNLPSSGGEAPKPVSALQLTWKVDNPDQDDLRYRLSYRMEGQSTWRSMLKPGEKVTRAEHVWDTTALPEGEYRILVEASDELANPPERALRHSLESGTVLVDTTPPVFRTLALQGRRLTGEVVDGLGPVARIEVSIAGLEEWRPIFPSDGIFDEAAEPFDADLGAIVPPGSHLLAVRAYDSAGNVVTRDIEAR
;
A
#
# COMPACT_ATOMS: atom_id res chain seq x y z
N MET A 1 34.94 73.87 51.39
CA MET A 1 35.14 74.86 50.31
C MET A 1 34.19 74.58 49.15
N SER A 2 34.03 75.56 48.27
CA SER A 2 33.33 75.57 46.97
C SER A 2 33.67 74.38 46.03
N THR A 3 32.85 73.96 45.04
CA THR A 3 31.48 74.35 44.60
C THR A 3 30.91 73.42 43.50
N LYS A 4 29.56 73.26 43.47
CA LYS A 4 28.69 73.11 42.24
C LYS A 4 28.87 71.82 41.38
N ARG A 5 27.89 71.35 40.59
CA ARG A 5 26.48 71.74 40.28
C ARG A 5 25.71 70.45 39.84
N SER A 6 24.61 70.06 40.50
CA SER A 6 23.19 70.23 40.06
C SER A 6 22.59 69.08 39.20
N PRO A 7 21.25 68.84 39.22
CA PRO A 7 20.69 67.48 39.07
C PRO A 7 19.51 67.31 38.07
N ALA A 8 18.95 66.10 37.98
CA ALA A 8 17.66 65.78 37.34
C ALA A 8 16.83 64.75 38.16
N HIS A 9 15.51 64.69 37.96
CA HIS A 9 14.53 63.79 38.63
C HIS A 9 14.24 62.52 37.79
N ARG A 10 13.84 61.33 38.28
CA ARG A 10 13.11 60.81 39.48
C ARG A 10 11.61 60.50 39.24
N ARG A 11 11.25 59.19 39.31
CA ARG A 11 10.07 58.50 39.92
C ARG A 11 10.07 57.04 39.42
N SER A 12 9.84 55.92 40.13
CA SER A 12 9.53 55.52 41.52
C SER A 12 8.10 55.77 42.08
N SER A 13 7.37 54.81 42.70
CA SER A 13 7.22 53.32 42.58
C SER A 13 6.41 52.73 43.76
N ARG A 14 5.43 51.81 43.52
CA ARG A 14 4.77 50.91 44.53
C ARG A 14 3.94 51.62 45.64
N PRO A 15 3.28 50.94 46.62
CA PRO A 15 2.21 49.89 46.49
C PRO A 15 1.02 49.97 47.52
N HIS A 16 0.06 49.00 47.41
CA HIS A 16 -0.82 48.36 48.44
C HIS A 16 -2.20 48.93 48.91
N ALA A 17 -3.23 48.05 48.76
CA ALA A 17 -4.30 47.63 49.71
C ALA A 17 -5.67 48.38 49.91
N VAL A 18 -6.77 47.72 49.46
CA VAL A 18 -8.04 47.31 50.16
C VAL A 18 -8.71 48.31 51.15
N PRO A 19 -10.02 48.72 51.03
CA PRO A 19 -11.21 47.83 51.10
C PRO A 19 -12.47 48.21 50.25
N SER A 20 -13.59 47.50 50.49
CA SER A 20 -14.97 47.68 49.96
C SER A 20 -15.90 48.34 51.04
N PRO A 21 -17.27 48.49 50.93
CA PRO A 21 -18.23 48.03 49.89
C PRO A 21 -19.41 49.01 49.53
N ARG A 22 -20.26 48.60 48.56
CA ARG A 22 -21.65 49.06 48.26
C ARG A 22 -21.84 50.54 47.85
N ALA A 23 -22.80 50.92 46.98
CA ALA A 23 -23.71 50.17 46.09
C ALA A 23 -24.26 51.09 44.97
N LEU A 24 -24.72 50.51 43.86
CA LEU A 24 -25.76 51.05 42.97
C LEU A 24 -26.42 49.91 42.17
N LEU A 25 -27.60 50.13 41.60
CA LEU A 25 -28.55 49.06 41.25
C LEU A 25 -28.82 48.90 39.73
N ALA A 26 -28.88 47.64 39.31
CA ALA A 26 -29.52 47.05 38.12
C ALA A 26 -30.01 47.92 36.93
N ALA A 27 -29.32 47.82 35.79
CA ALA A 27 -29.89 47.73 34.43
C ALA A 27 -28.81 47.09 33.51
N ALA A 28 -28.77 45.77 33.27
CA ALA A 28 -29.68 44.92 32.49
C ALA A 28 -29.32 44.81 30.98
N VAL A 29 -28.59 43.74 30.65
CA VAL A 29 -28.62 42.95 29.39
C VAL A 29 -28.48 43.68 28.04
N ALA A 30 -27.26 43.72 27.48
CA ALA A 30 -27.01 43.78 26.02
C ALA A 30 -25.57 43.41 25.58
N ALA A 31 -24.85 42.56 26.31
CA ALA A 31 -23.43 42.22 26.00
C ALA A 31 -23.04 40.79 26.41
N ALA A 32 -23.90 39.80 26.10
CA ALA A 32 -23.51 38.40 26.21
C ALA A 32 -22.46 38.10 25.13
N GLY A 33 -21.31 37.55 25.53
CA GLY A 33 -20.21 37.27 24.60
C GLY A 33 -20.59 36.20 23.57
N LEU A 34 -20.01 36.30 22.37
CA LEU A 34 -20.03 35.27 21.34
C LEU A 34 -19.19 34.06 21.77
N ALA A 35 -19.69 33.30 22.74
CA ALA A 35 -19.19 31.98 23.05
C ALA A 35 -19.59 31.04 21.90
N SER A 36 -18.62 30.64 21.07
CA SER A 36 -18.84 29.63 20.04
C SER A 36 -19.17 28.29 20.68
N LEU A 37 -20.46 27.95 20.71
CA LEU A 37 -20.95 26.65 21.14
C LEU A 37 -20.29 25.54 20.30
N PRO A 38 -19.91 24.40 20.90
CA PRO A 38 -19.22 23.35 20.17
C PRO A 38 -20.17 22.67 19.18
N ALA A 39 -19.87 22.80 17.89
CA ALA A 39 -20.63 22.14 16.82
C ALA A 39 -20.32 20.63 16.83
N HIS A 40 -21.26 19.82 17.32
CA HIS A 40 -21.05 18.39 17.49
C HIS A 40 -21.68 17.54 16.39
N ALA A 41 -20.79 16.84 15.68
CA ALA A 41 -20.96 15.53 15.07
C ALA A 41 -21.82 15.37 13.78
N VAL A 42 -21.17 14.82 12.75
CA VAL A 42 -21.69 13.84 11.77
C VAL A 42 -21.56 12.43 12.41
N GLY A 43 -21.97 11.34 11.76
CA GLY A 43 -21.65 9.98 12.20
C GLY A 43 -20.15 9.75 12.48
N THR A 44 -19.81 9.18 13.64
CA THR A 44 -18.41 8.95 14.06
C THR A 44 -17.73 7.90 13.20
N ARG A 45 -16.61 8.28 12.56
CA ARG A 45 -15.73 7.39 11.78
C ARG A 45 -14.51 7.01 12.62
N SER A 46 -13.72 6.03 12.16
CA SER A 46 -12.44 5.72 12.80
C SER A 46 -11.41 5.16 11.83
N PHE A 47 -10.15 5.56 12.01
CA PHE A 47 -9.02 4.80 11.48
C PHE A 47 -8.77 3.60 12.39
N GLU A 48 -8.47 2.44 11.79
CA GLU A 48 -8.00 1.24 12.48
C GLU A 48 -6.69 0.81 11.81
N LEU A 49 -5.66 0.49 12.60
CA LEU A 49 -4.36 0.04 12.15
C LEU A 49 -4.00 -1.21 12.94
N ARG A 50 -4.11 -2.39 12.32
CA ARG A 50 -4.07 -3.70 12.98
C ARG A 50 -3.49 -4.83 12.11
N THR A 51 -3.24 -4.57 10.83
CA THR A 51 -2.66 -5.51 9.87
C THR A 51 -1.17 -5.20 9.63
N LEU A 52 -0.46 -6.15 9.02
CA LEU A 52 0.93 -5.97 8.61
C LEU A 52 1.10 -4.72 7.74
N GLU A 53 0.28 -4.53 6.69
CA GLU A 53 0.43 -3.43 5.73
C GLU A 53 0.14 -2.02 6.31
N GLU A 54 -0.80 -1.94 7.25
CA GLU A 54 -1.13 -0.71 7.97
C GLU A 54 0.00 -0.28 8.93
N LEU A 55 0.72 -1.25 9.51
CA LEU A 55 1.73 -1.02 10.55
C LEU A 55 3.16 -0.98 9.98
N LYS A 56 3.54 -1.91 9.08
CA LYS A 56 4.79 -1.90 8.31
C LYS A 56 4.88 -0.69 7.39
N GLY A 57 3.75 -0.19 6.89
CA GLY A 57 3.71 0.99 6.03
C GLY A 57 4.13 2.31 6.71
N GLY A 58 4.27 2.33 8.04
CA GLY A 58 4.76 3.48 8.78
C GLY A 58 6.29 3.66 8.69
N ASP A 59 6.80 4.74 9.30
CA ASP A 59 8.22 4.88 9.61
C ASP A 59 8.58 3.99 10.81
N LEU A 60 9.65 3.20 10.65
CA LEU A 60 10.06 2.12 11.55
C LEU A 60 11.37 2.42 12.31
N THR A 61 11.59 3.67 12.72
CA THR A 61 12.80 4.07 13.48
C THR A 61 13.03 3.22 14.75
N GLY A 62 13.95 2.25 14.70
CA GLY A 62 14.33 1.43 15.87
C GLY A 62 13.23 0.51 16.39
N VAL A 63 12.22 0.19 15.58
CA VAL A 63 11.13 -0.76 15.87
C VAL A 63 11.18 -1.96 14.93
N SER A 64 10.50 -3.05 15.30
CA SER A 64 10.36 -4.25 14.48
C SER A 64 8.88 -4.58 14.27
N VAL A 65 8.51 -5.05 13.09
CA VAL A 65 7.15 -5.52 12.78
C VAL A 65 7.20 -7.01 12.46
N ASP A 66 6.31 -7.79 13.09
CA ASP A 66 6.15 -9.22 12.82
C ASP A 66 4.98 -9.51 11.86
N SER A 67 5.00 -10.67 11.18
CA SER A 67 4.08 -11.02 10.09
C SER A 67 2.61 -11.13 10.50
N ASN A 68 2.31 -11.12 11.80
CA ASN A 68 0.95 -11.03 12.34
C ASN A 68 0.48 -9.59 12.55
N GLY A 69 1.26 -8.58 12.16
CA GLY A 69 0.94 -7.17 12.40
C GLY A 69 1.13 -6.74 13.86
N ASN A 70 2.15 -7.24 14.56
CA ASN A 70 2.53 -6.67 15.86
C ASN A 70 3.83 -5.87 15.73
N VAL A 71 3.83 -4.63 16.25
CA VAL A 71 5.02 -3.79 16.34
C VAL A 71 5.67 -3.97 17.72
N ARG A 72 7.00 -4.01 17.75
CA ARG A 72 7.82 -4.25 18.94
C ARG A 72 9.05 -3.32 18.91
N ALA A 73 9.78 -3.24 20.01
CA ALA A 73 11.13 -2.70 19.98
C ALA A 73 12.04 -3.44 18.97
N GLY A 74 12.76 -2.70 18.13
CA GLY A 74 13.78 -3.20 17.21
C GLY A 74 15.17 -3.08 17.83
N LEU A 75 16.22 -3.33 17.03
CA LEU A 75 17.60 -3.09 17.45
C LEU A 75 17.93 -1.60 17.41
N THR A 76 18.48 -1.07 18.50
CA THR A 76 19.10 0.27 18.51
C THR A 76 20.54 0.13 18.06
N LEU A 77 20.84 0.63 16.86
CA LEU A 77 22.13 0.47 16.20
C LEU A 77 23.11 1.63 16.47
N GLY A 78 24.40 1.34 16.37
CA GLY A 78 25.43 2.29 15.97
C GLY A 78 25.55 2.37 14.46
N ALA A 79 26.29 3.35 13.99
CA ALA A 79 26.85 3.38 12.64
C ALA A 79 28.33 3.71 12.77
N THR A 80 29.18 2.98 12.09
CA THR A 80 30.64 3.19 12.07
C THR A 80 31.10 2.84 10.66
N PRO A 81 31.20 3.84 9.75
CA PRO A 81 31.54 3.59 8.35
C PRO A 81 32.97 3.08 8.16
N LEU A 82 33.16 2.25 7.12
CA LEU A 82 34.46 1.79 6.65
C LEU A 82 34.74 2.42 5.26
N PRO A 83 35.13 3.70 5.16
CA PRO A 83 35.14 4.45 3.90
C PRO A 83 36.10 3.90 2.83
N ASP A 84 37.15 3.19 3.24
CA ASP A 84 38.11 2.54 2.34
C ASP A 84 37.68 1.13 1.88
N ALA A 85 36.62 0.55 2.47
CA ALA A 85 36.10 -0.76 2.13
C ALA A 85 34.93 -0.64 1.15
N THR A 86 34.96 -1.36 0.03
CA THR A 86 33.85 -1.34 -0.94
C THR A 86 32.70 -2.27 -0.56
N SER A 87 32.95 -3.28 0.27
CA SER A 87 31.99 -4.33 0.63
C SER A 87 32.50 -5.14 1.82
N ILE A 88 31.59 -5.66 2.63
CA ILE A 88 31.86 -6.60 3.74
C ILE A 88 31.30 -7.97 3.34
N TRP A 89 32.15 -8.99 3.33
CA TRP A 89 31.83 -10.35 2.87
C TRP A 89 31.79 -11.39 3.99
N SER A 90 32.58 -11.18 5.03
CA SER A 90 32.73 -12.13 6.14
C SER A 90 33.09 -11.43 7.43
N SER A 91 32.88 -12.12 8.55
CA SER A 91 33.26 -11.61 9.88
C SER A 91 33.64 -12.74 10.83
N VAL A 92 34.42 -12.43 11.85
CA VAL A 92 34.69 -13.32 12.98
C VAL A 92 34.86 -12.51 14.27
N VAL A 93 34.33 -13.01 15.39
CA VAL A 93 34.51 -12.39 16.71
C VAL A 93 35.67 -13.09 17.43
N LEU A 94 36.66 -12.31 17.85
CA LEU A 94 37.80 -12.79 18.63
C LEU A 94 37.42 -12.97 20.11
N PRO A 95 38.16 -13.79 20.89
CA PRO A 95 37.85 -14.05 22.30
C PRO A 95 37.89 -12.82 23.24
N ASP A 96 38.50 -11.70 22.82
CA ASP A 96 38.51 -10.42 23.53
C ASP A 96 37.27 -9.55 23.24
N GLY A 97 36.44 -9.94 22.26
CA GLY A 97 35.30 -9.17 21.77
C GLY A 97 35.61 -8.24 20.60
N THR A 98 36.84 -8.22 20.08
CA THR A 98 37.18 -7.53 18.83
C THR A 98 36.56 -8.26 17.64
N VAL A 99 35.88 -7.55 16.74
CA VAL A 99 35.35 -8.12 15.50
C VAL A 99 36.38 -7.93 14.40
N LEU A 100 36.70 -8.97 13.62
CA LEU A 100 37.37 -8.82 12.34
C LEU A 100 36.35 -8.92 11.19
N LEU A 101 36.55 -8.11 10.16
CA LEU A 101 35.71 -8.00 8.97
C LEU A 101 36.57 -8.25 7.73
N GLY A 102 36.16 -9.20 6.89
CA GLY A 102 36.77 -9.48 5.60
C GLY A 102 36.10 -8.65 4.52
N THR A 103 36.85 -7.79 3.84
CA THR A 103 36.28 -6.79 2.93
C THR A 103 36.76 -6.96 1.49
N GLY A 104 36.03 -6.34 0.57
CA GLY A 104 36.57 -5.95 -0.73
C GLY A 104 37.64 -4.85 -0.62
N ASN A 105 38.20 -4.48 -1.76
CA ASN A 105 39.29 -3.51 -1.94
C ASN A 105 40.63 -3.99 -1.34
N GLU A 106 41.50 -4.54 -2.20
CA GLU A 106 42.81 -5.13 -1.86
C GLU A 106 42.74 -6.33 -0.89
N GLY A 107 41.54 -6.88 -0.66
CA GLY A 107 41.30 -7.95 0.30
C GLY A 107 41.81 -7.60 1.69
N LYS A 108 41.42 -6.41 2.17
CA LYS A 108 41.73 -5.91 3.51
C LYS A 108 40.96 -6.68 4.58
N ILE A 109 41.54 -6.72 5.77
CA ILE A 109 40.89 -7.22 6.99
C ILE A 109 40.90 -6.08 7.99
N TYR A 110 39.72 -5.62 8.37
CA TYR A 110 39.52 -4.57 9.36
C TYR A 110 39.22 -5.17 10.71
N SER A 111 39.76 -4.59 11.79
CA SER A 111 39.28 -4.81 13.14
C SER A 111 38.32 -3.71 13.57
N VAL A 112 37.32 -4.08 14.36
CA VAL A 112 36.39 -3.15 15.01
C VAL A 112 36.33 -3.46 16.50
N SER A 113 36.78 -2.52 17.34
CA SER A 113 36.81 -2.67 18.79
C SER A 113 36.62 -1.32 19.47
N GLY A 114 35.68 -1.24 20.42
CA GLY A 114 35.35 0.00 21.14
C GLY A 114 34.97 1.18 20.23
N GLY A 115 34.27 0.92 19.12
CA GLY A 115 33.90 1.93 18.12
C GLY A 115 35.05 2.44 17.25
N ARG A 116 36.26 1.88 17.36
CA ARG A 116 37.40 2.18 16.49
C ARG A 116 37.53 1.14 15.39
N VAL A 117 37.81 1.60 14.17
CA VAL A 117 38.12 0.79 12.99
C VAL A 117 39.61 0.91 12.69
N ALA A 118 40.29 -0.20 12.36
CA ALA A 118 41.66 -0.21 11.87
C ALA A 118 41.91 -1.36 10.89
N VAL A 119 42.73 -1.16 9.85
CA VAL A 119 43.21 -2.27 9.01
C VAL A 119 44.23 -3.08 9.82
N VAL A 120 43.98 -4.37 10.04
CA VAL A 120 44.95 -5.27 10.69
C VAL A 120 45.83 -6.00 9.69
N ALA A 121 45.33 -6.29 8.49
CA ALA A 121 46.14 -6.85 7.40
C ALA A 121 45.54 -6.57 6.01
N THR A 122 46.35 -6.74 4.97
CA THR A 122 45.93 -6.81 3.56
C THR A 122 46.38 -8.12 2.93
N THR A 123 45.55 -8.75 2.09
CA THR A 123 45.92 -9.97 1.36
C THR A 123 46.49 -9.69 -0.04
N GLY A 124 46.23 -8.49 -0.60
CA GLY A 124 46.57 -8.13 -1.98
C GLY A 124 45.65 -8.73 -3.04
N GLN A 125 44.61 -9.47 -2.61
CA GLN A 125 43.58 -10.02 -3.48
C GLN A 125 42.45 -9.02 -3.70
N MET A 126 41.32 -9.44 -4.28
CA MET A 126 40.21 -8.53 -4.53
C MET A 126 39.32 -8.39 -3.30
N ALA A 127 38.99 -9.49 -2.63
CA ALA A 127 38.20 -9.53 -1.41
C ALA A 127 38.54 -10.72 -0.50
N VAL A 128 38.26 -10.57 0.80
CA VAL A 128 38.28 -11.67 1.80
C VAL A 128 36.86 -12.21 1.99
N SER A 129 36.50 -13.19 1.17
CA SER A 129 35.20 -13.85 1.13
C SER A 129 34.85 -14.59 2.42
N SER A 130 35.83 -15.09 3.15
CA SER A 130 35.61 -15.94 4.33
C SER A 130 36.66 -15.74 5.42
N LEU A 131 36.22 -15.82 6.68
CA LEU A 131 37.05 -15.74 7.89
C LEU A 131 36.64 -16.86 8.85
N ALA A 132 37.62 -17.56 9.43
CA ALA A 132 37.38 -18.57 10.46
C ALA A 132 38.41 -18.49 11.59
N LEU A 133 37.93 -18.60 12.84
CA LEU A 133 38.78 -18.78 14.01
C LEU A 133 39.20 -20.26 14.09
N ALA A 134 40.50 -20.53 14.10
CA ALA A 134 41.07 -21.86 13.99
C ALA A 134 42.35 -22.00 14.84
N PHE A 135 42.90 -23.22 14.89
CA PHE A 135 44.28 -23.52 15.32
C PHE A 135 44.76 -22.71 16.56
N ASP A 136 44.04 -22.85 17.68
CA ASP A 136 44.35 -22.25 18.99
C ASP A 136 44.27 -20.70 19.04
N GLY A 137 43.40 -20.14 18.20
CA GLY A 137 42.96 -18.73 18.25
C GLY A 137 43.38 -17.89 17.06
N ASP A 138 44.12 -18.45 16.10
CA ASP A 138 44.48 -17.78 14.85
C ASP A 138 43.25 -17.58 13.95
N VAL A 139 43.28 -16.54 13.13
CA VAL A 139 42.25 -16.33 12.10
C VAL A 139 42.80 -16.70 10.74
N ILE A 140 42.07 -17.57 10.03
CA ILE A 140 42.34 -17.90 8.63
C ILE A 140 41.37 -17.14 7.75
N ALA A 141 41.90 -16.50 6.71
CA ALA A 141 41.17 -15.72 5.72
C ALA A 141 41.23 -16.40 4.36
N GLY A 142 40.06 -16.70 3.78
CA GLY A 142 39.91 -17.17 2.41
C GLY A 142 39.65 -15.99 1.48
N THR A 143 40.25 -16.01 0.30
CA THR A 143 40.19 -14.92 -0.68
C THR A 143 39.67 -15.37 -2.03
N PHE A 144 39.16 -14.40 -2.80
CA PHE A 144 39.00 -14.51 -4.24
C PHE A 144 39.51 -13.23 -4.96
N PRO A 145 39.97 -13.35 -6.22
CA PRO A 145 40.34 -14.58 -6.91
C PRO A 145 41.65 -15.19 -6.33
N GLU A 146 42.28 -16.11 -7.07
CA GLU A 146 43.54 -16.79 -6.75
C GLU A 146 43.51 -17.81 -5.59
N GLY A 147 42.35 -18.11 -5.01
CA GLY A 147 42.11 -19.33 -4.21
C GLY A 147 42.93 -19.51 -2.92
N LYS A 148 43.56 -18.45 -2.43
CA LYS A 148 44.55 -18.51 -1.34
C LYS A 148 43.93 -18.48 0.06
N LEU A 149 44.63 -19.11 1.01
CA LEU A 149 44.39 -18.99 2.44
C LEU A 149 45.52 -18.18 3.09
N TYR A 150 45.16 -17.19 3.89
CA TYR A 150 46.08 -16.35 4.66
C TYR A 150 45.84 -16.52 6.18
N ARG A 151 46.85 -16.31 7.02
CA ARG A 151 46.79 -16.53 8.47
C ARG A 151 47.23 -15.31 9.26
N LEU A 152 46.36 -14.85 10.16
CA LEU A 152 46.60 -13.77 11.11
C LEU A 152 46.78 -14.40 12.51
N PRO A 153 48.01 -14.44 13.07
CA PRO A 153 48.27 -15.02 14.38
C PRO A 153 47.44 -14.32 15.47
N ARG A 154 46.58 -15.08 16.15
CA ARG A 154 45.55 -14.59 17.09
C ARG A 154 44.67 -13.44 16.57
N GLY A 155 44.47 -13.35 15.25
CA GLY A 155 43.76 -12.25 14.61
C GLY A 155 44.51 -10.90 14.62
N ALA A 156 45.73 -10.86 15.13
CA ALA A 156 46.54 -9.65 15.24
C ALA A 156 47.29 -9.33 13.94
N GLY A 157 47.57 -8.04 13.74
CA GLY A 157 48.35 -7.53 12.61
C GLY A 157 48.63 -6.04 12.75
N ASN A 158 49.40 -5.49 11.80
CA ASN A 158 49.88 -4.10 11.80
C ASN A 158 49.45 -3.30 10.55
N GLY A 159 48.44 -3.78 9.82
CA GLY A 159 47.99 -3.24 8.53
C GLY A 159 48.78 -3.74 7.32
N GLY A 160 49.91 -4.43 7.53
CA GLY A 160 50.76 -4.96 6.46
C GLY A 160 50.22 -6.24 5.80
N PRO A 161 51.00 -6.84 4.87
CA PRO A 161 50.62 -8.06 4.18
C PRO A 161 50.36 -9.24 5.14
N ALA A 162 49.20 -9.89 4.99
CA ALA A 162 48.88 -11.12 5.69
C ALA A 162 49.82 -12.25 5.26
N LYS A 163 50.18 -13.14 6.18
CA LYS A 163 51.05 -14.28 5.85
C LYS A 163 50.25 -15.34 5.07
N LEU A 164 50.73 -15.73 3.89
CA LEU A 164 50.21 -16.89 3.16
C LEU A 164 50.30 -18.16 4.04
N PHE A 165 49.22 -18.91 4.10
CA PHE A 165 49.08 -20.11 4.92
C PHE A 165 49.01 -21.39 4.08
N ALA A 166 48.21 -21.37 3.02
CA ALA A 166 48.11 -22.46 2.06
C ALA A 166 47.67 -21.93 0.69
N GLU A 167 48.09 -22.62 -0.36
CA GLU A 167 47.50 -22.51 -1.70
C GLU A 167 46.70 -23.79 -1.95
N LEU A 168 45.51 -23.66 -2.53
CA LEU A 168 44.62 -24.79 -2.80
C LEU A 168 44.74 -25.19 -4.29
N PRO A 169 45.07 -26.45 -4.62
CA PRO A 169 45.18 -26.90 -6.01
C PRO A 169 43.90 -26.62 -6.81
N GLN A 170 44.05 -26.17 -8.05
CA GLN A 170 42.95 -25.92 -9.00
C GLN A 170 41.81 -25.04 -8.44
N THR A 171 42.13 -24.08 -7.56
CA THR A 171 41.14 -23.22 -6.92
C THR A 171 41.35 -21.76 -7.32
N GLU A 172 40.28 -21.09 -7.74
CA GLU A 172 40.28 -19.63 -7.96
C GLU A 172 39.55 -18.89 -6.84
N ASP A 173 38.54 -19.50 -6.20
CA ASP A 173 37.71 -18.88 -5.17
C ASP A 173 37.66 -19.72 -3.88
N VAL A 174 37.79 -19.09 -2.71
CA VAL A 174 37.46 -19.71 -1.41
C VAL A 174 36.23 -19.04 -0.81
N TRP A 175 35.05 -19.63 -1.02
CA TRP A 175 33.77 -19.02 -0.63
C TRP A 175 33.46 -19.16 0.86
N GLY A 176 33.73 -20.32 1.45
CA GLY A 176 33.40 -20.59 2.86
C GLY A 176 34.53 -21.28 3.60
N LEU A 177 34.66 -20.99 4.90
CA LEU A 177 35.60 -21.61 5.82
C LEU A 177 34.89 -22.05 7.11
N ALA A 178 35.14 -23.28 7.57
CA ALA A 178 34.64 -23.78 8.85
C ALA A 178 35.69 -24.65 9.56
N TYR A 179 35.84 -24.50 10.88
CA TYR A 179 36.89 -25.18 11.66
C TYR A 179 36.33 -26.28 12.57
N ASP A 180 36.82 -27.50 12.40
CA ASP A 180 36.64 -28.61 13.32
C ASP A 180 37.73 -28.59 14.40
N ALA A 181 37.33 -28.20 15.62
CA ALA A 181 38.21 -28.19 16.78
C ALA A 181 38.59 -29.59 17.29
N ARG A 182 37.79 -30.64 17.01
CA ARG A 182 38.06 -32.03 17.41
C ARG A 182 39.07 -32.69 16.46
N ALA A 183 38.85 -32.60 15.15
CA ALA A 183 39.80 -33.10 14.15
C ALA A 183 40.98 -32.14 13.88
N ARG A 184 41.00 -30.97 14.54
CA ARG A 184 41.95 -29.85 14.35
C ARG A 184 42.18 -29.54 12.87
N ALA A 185 41.09 -29.29 12.16
CA ALA A 185 41.07 -29.17 10.71
C ALA A 185 40.18 -28.03 10.25
N LEU A 186 40.66 -27.29 9.25
CA LEU A 186 39.88 -26.28 8.55
C LEU A 186 39.30 -26.90 7.27
N TYR A 187 38.01 -26.72 7.04
CA TYR A 187 37.35 -27.06 5.78
C TYR A 187 37.14 -25.78 4.96
N ALA A 188 37.46 -25.86 3.67
CA ALA A 188 37.34 -24.76 2.73
C ALA A 188 36.48 -25.18 1.52
N ALA A 189 35.38 -24.47 1.30
CA ALA A 189 34.48 -24.64 0.16
C ALA A 189 34.93 -23.76 -1.00
N THR A 190 35.15 -24.34 -2.19
CA THR A 190 35.85 -23.66 -3.29
C THR A 190 35.20 -23.88 -4.66
N GLY A 191 35.74 -23.18 -5.66
CA GLY A 191 35.57 -23.50 -7.09
C GLY A 191 36.66 -22.87 -7.96
N PRO A 192 36.57 -22.95 -9.31
CA PRO A 192 35.44 -23.45 -10.11
C PRO A 192 35.39 -24.98 -10.29
N ASP A 193 36.22 -25.70 -9.54
CA ASP A 193 36.34 -27.17 -9.54
C ASP A 193 35.42 -27.88 -8.52
N GLY A 194 34.51 -27.19 -7.82
CA GLY A 194 33.53 -27.85 -6.92
C GLY A 194 34.08 -28.56 -5.67
N LYS A 195 35.31 -28.24 -5.24
CA LYS A 195 36.02 -29.03 -4.23
C LYS A 195 35.82 -28.52 -2.81
N LEU A 196 35.78 -29.47 -1.87
CA LEU A 196 35.86 -29.22 -0.43
C LEU A 196 37.24 -29.65 0.04
N PHE A 197 38.10 -28.71 0.41
CA PHE A 197 39.43 -29.01 0.94
C PHE A 197 39.41 -29.15 2.46
N ARG A 198 40.14 -30.13 2.99
CA ARG A 198 40.53 -30.21 4.40
C ARG A 198 41.99 -29.78 4.53
N VAL A 199 42.25 -28.78 5.37
CA VAL A 199 43.57 -28.17 5.61
C VAL A 199 43.95 -28.38 7.07
N ASP A 200 45.17 -28.85 7.33
CA ASP A 200 45.70 -29.02 8.69
C ASP A 200 46.44 -27.78 9.21
N ALA A 201 46.87 -27.83 10.48
CA ALA A 201 47.52 -26.71 11.17
C ALA A 201 48.86 -26.26 10.53
N ALA A 202 49.47 -27.06 9.65
CA ALA A 202 50.68 -26.75 8.90
C ALA A 202 50.40 -26.17 7.50
N GLY A 203 49.12 -26.04 7.11
CA GLY A 203 48.71 -25.54 5.80
C GLY A 203 48.62 -26.63 4.72
N LYS A 204 48.72 -27.91 5.07
CA LYS A 204 48.64 -29.00 4.08
C LYS A 204 47.18 -29.25 3.71
N ALA A 205 46.79 -28.78 2.53
CA ALA A 205 45.49 -29.02 1.92
C ALA A 205 45.37 -30.43 1.32
N GLN A 206 44.16 -30.99 1.38
CA GLN A 206 43.78 -32.31 0.86
C GLN A 206 42.33 -32.21 0.35
N VAL A 207 42.00 -32.79 -0.81
CA VAL A 207 40.59 -32.88 -1.24
C VAL A 207 39.86 -33.82 -0.27
N TYR A 208 38.81 -33.34 0.37
CA TYR A 208 37.96 -34.10 1.29
C TYR A 208 36.68 -34.56 0.60
N PHE A 209 36.17 -33.77 -0.36
CA PHE A 209 35.10 -34.13 -1.27
C PHE A 209 35.29 -33.38 -2.59
N ASP A 210 34.91 -34.04 -3.68
CA ASP A 210 34.98 -33.59 -5.06
C ASP A 210 33.55 -33.74 -5.59
N SER A 211 32.94 -32.69 -6.14
CA SER A 211 31.50 -32.66 -6.45
C SER A 211 31.24 -32.39 -7.93
N ASP A 212 30.09 -32.85 -8.43
CA ASP A 212 29.64 -32.63 -9.82
C ASP A 212 29.13 -31.19 -10.08
N GLU A 213 29.42 -30.26 -9.18
CA GLU A 213 28.94 -28.88 -9.14
C GLU A 213 30.12 -27.91 -9.29
N PRO A 214 30.01 -26.77 -9.99
CA PRO A 214 31.16 -25.88 -10.23
C PRO A 214 31.69 -25.19 -8.97
N HIS A 215 30.84 -24.88 -8.00
CA HIS A 215 31.27 -24.21 -6.77
C HIS A 215 30.59 -24.81 -5.55
N LEU A 216 31.36 -25.04 -4.48
CA LEU A 216 30.83 -25.11 -3.13
C LEU A 216 30.95 -23.71 -2.52
N VAL A 217 29.81 -23.08 -2.22
CA VAL A 217 29.73 -21.68 -1.79
C VAL A 217 29.60 -21.51 -0.28
N SER A 218 29.24 -22.57 0.44
CA SER A 218 29.12 -22.55 1.90
C SER A 218 29.61 -23.85 2.54
N VAL A 219 30.06 -23.76 3.79
CA VAL A 219 30.44 -24.91 4.62
C VAL A 219 30.17 -24.63 6.10
N ALA A 220 29.71 -25.64 6.82
CA ALA A 220 29.59 -25.63 8.28
C ALA A 220 30.02 -26.99 8.88
N VAL A 221 30.40 -26.99 10.15
CA VAL A 221 30.81 -28.22 10.89
C VAL A 221 29.91 -28.36 12.11
N ALA A 222 29.31 -29.54 12.30
CA ALA A 222 28.58 -29.91 13.51
C ALA A 222 29.53 -30.31 14.64
N ASP A 223 29.05 -30.20 15.88
CA ASP A 223 29.80 -30.63 17.06
C ASP A 223 29.98 -32.16 17.16
N ASP A 224 29.32 -32.97 16.32
CA ASP A 224 29.62 -34.40 16.15
C ASP A 224 30.77 -34.69 15.16
N GLY A 225 31.21 -33.69 14.38
CA GLY A 225 32.22 -33.82 13.33
C GLY A 225 31.66 -34.01 11.92
N ALA A 226 30.34 -34.05 11.73
CA ALA A 226 29.73 -34.03 10.40
C ALA A 226 29.96 -32.66 9.73
N VAL A 227 30.36 -32.67 8.47
CA VAL A 227 30.56 -31.45 7.67
C VAL A 227 29.37 -31.29 6.74
N TYR A 228 28.86 -30.07 6.60
CA TYR A 228 27.82 -29.71 5.65
C TYR A 228 28.39 -28.74 4.63
N ALA A 229 28.07 -28.90 3.35
CA ALA A 229 28.54 -28.03 2.28
C ALA A 229 27.40 -27.74 1.30
N GLY A 230 27.28 -26.50 0.85
CA GLY A 230 26.25 -26.05 -0.08
C GLY A 230 26.83 -25.69 -1.44
N SER A 231 26.25 -26.19 -2.53
CA SER A 231 26.69 -25.87 -3.89
C SER A 231 26.07 -24.59 -4.46
N ASN A 232 26.68 -24.07 -5.52
CA ASN A 232 26.03 -23.27 -6.55
C ASN A 232 26.05 -24.06 -7.86
N GLY A 233 24.94 -23.99 -8.60
CA GLY A 233 24.61 -24.91 -9.69
C GLY A 233 23.20 -25.44 -9.47
N LYS A 234 23.08 -26.68 -9.00
CA LYS A 234 21.82 -27.35 -8.63
C LYS A 234 21.42 -27.14 -7.15
N ALA A 235 21.99 -26.13 -6.47
CA ALA A 235 21.73 -25.80 -5.07
C ALA A 235 21.65 -27.03 -4.12
N LEU A 236 22.66 -27.90 -4.15
CA LEU A 236 22.68 -29.13 -3.34
C LEU A 236 23.27 -28.86 -1.96
N LEU A 237 22.56 -29.26 -0.92
CA LEU A 237 23.07 -29.31 0.45
C LEU A 237 23.60 -30.70 0.75
N TYR A 238 24.92 -30.85 0.78
CA TYR A 238 25.59 -32.09 1.13
C TYR A 238 25.78 -32.23 2.64
N LYS A 239 25.60 -33.45 3.16
CA LYS A 239 26.08 -33.90 4.47
C LYS A 239 27.21 -34.91 4.26
N LEU A 240 28.35 -34.69 4.92
CA LEU A 240 29.55 -35.49 4.84
C LEU A 240 29.92 -36.09 6.20
N THR A 241 30.27 -37.38 6.20
CA THR A 241 30.58 -38.14 7.43
C THR A 241 32.03 -38.63 7.50
N ALA A 242 32.73 -38.61 6.38
CA ALA A 242 34.15 -38.94 6.23
C ALA A 242 34.64 -38.41 4.85
N PRO A 243 35.95 -38.42 4.55
CA PRO A 243 36.45 -38.10 3.21
C PRO A 243 35.75 -38.94 2.14
N GLY A 244 35.27 -38.29 1.08
CA GLY A 244 34.50 -38.91 -0.02
C GLY A 244 33.11 -39.45 0.35
N ARG A 245 32.69 -39.44 1.63
CA ARG A 245 31.39 -39.95 2.09
C ARG A 245 30.38 -38.82 2.25
N ALA A 246 30.04 -38.21 1.11
CA ALA A 246 28.96 -37.25 0.99
C ALA A 246 27.62 -37.94 0.67
N THR A 247 26.54 -37.32 1.13
CA THR A 247 25.15 -37.63 0.77
C THR A 247 24.44 -36.30 0.55
N VAL A 248 23.60 -36.19 -0.48
CA VAL A 248 22.69 -35.04 -0.61
C VAL A 248 21.66 -35.13 0.53
N LEU A 249 21.63 -34.11 1.40
CA LEU A 249 20.63 -33.93 2.45
C LEU A 249 19.38 -33.26 1.90
N HIS A 250 19.57 -32.30 0.99
CA HIS A 250 18.48 -31.65 0.28
C HIS A 250 18.91 -31.17 -1.10
N ASP A 251 17.93 -31.19 -2.01
CA ASP A 251 17.99 -30.73 -3.40
C ASP A 251 16.95 -29.61 -3.50
N PHE A 252 17.40 -28.38 -3.72
CA PHE A 252 16.55 -27.18 -3.66
C PHE A 252 16.16 -26.74 -5.08
N ASP A 253 14.92 -26.25 -5.26
CA ASP A 253 14.56 -25.49 -6.48
C ASP A 253 15.15 -24.06 -6.43
N ALA A 254 16.48 -23.99 -6.50
CA ALA A 254 17.31 -22.80 -6.31
C ALA A 254 18.62 -22.93 -7.13
N ASP A 255 19.40 -21.86 -7.19
CA ASP A 255 20.70 -21.83 -7.89
C ASP A 255 21.89 -21.89 -6.91
N ASP A 256 21.72 -21.51 -5.63
CA ASP A 256 22.74 -21.69 -4.59
C ASP A 256 22.17 -22.15 -3.23
N VAL A 257 23.05 -22.71 -2.39
CA VAL A 257 22.87 -22.87 -0.93
C VAL A 257 23.86 -21.93 -0.23
N LYS A 258 23.52 -20.65 -0.23
CA LYS A 258 24.40 -19.52 0.11
C LYS A 258 25.09 -19.58 1.47
N ALA A 259 24.42 -20.08 2.51
CA ALA A 259 25.00 -20.19 3.85
C ALA A 259 24.31 -21.28 4.68
N ILE A 260 25.06 -21.85 5.63
CA ILE A 260 24.63 -22.94 6.51
C ILE A 260 24.98 -22.57 7.95
N ALA A 261 24.06 -22.78 8.89
CA ALA A 261 24.30 -22.68 10.32
C ALA A 261 23.85 -23.96 11.01
N VAL A 262 24.59 -24.42 12.02
CA VAL A 262 24.30 -25.69 12.72
C VAL A 262 24.10 -25.40 14.21
N ALA A 263 22.94 -25.75 14.73
CA ALA A 263 22.67 -25.71 16.16
C ALA A 263 23.51 -26.78 16.90
N PRO A 264 23.95 -26.54 18.15
CA PRO A 264 24.70 -27.56 18.90
C PRO A 264 23.90 -28.85 19.04
N GLY A 265 24.58 -29.99 18.89
CA GLY A 265 24.02 -31.33 19.08
C GLY A 265 23.32 -31.48 20.43
N ALA A 266 23.91 -30.92 21.50
CA ALA A 266 23.31 -30.89 22.84
C ALA A 266 21.95 -30.15 22.90
N LYS A 267 21.70 -29.18 22.02
CA LYS A 267 20.42 -28.46 21.85
C LYS A 267 19.57 -29.01 20.68
N GLY A 268 19.86 -30.23 20.21
CA GLY A 268 19.08 -30.91 19.16
C GLY A 268 19.80 -31.07 17.83
N GLY A 269 20.86 -30.31 17.52
CA GLY A 269 21.66 -30.55 16.31
C GLY A 269 20.95 -30.25 14.98
N ALA A 270 19.98 -29.33 14.97
CA ALA A 270 19.29 -28.90 13.76
C ALA A 270 20.23 -28.13 12.82
N VAL A 271 20.08 -28.34 11.52
CA VAL A 271 20.80 -27.58 10.49
C VAL A 271 19.85 -26.56 9.89
N TYR A 272 20.31 -25.33 9.70
CA TYR A 272 19.61 -24.29 8.96
C TYR A 272 20.42 -23.98 7.71
N ALA A 273 19.75 -23.83 6.57
CA ALA A 273 20.39 -23.38 5.35
C ALA A 273 19.52 -22.31 4.67
N ILE A 274 20.18 -21.32 4.07
CA ILE A 274 19.56 -20.44 3.09
C ILE A 274 19.93 -20.88 1.69
N ALA A 275 18.96 -20.85 0.78
CA ALA A 275 19.13 -21.12 -0.64
C ALA A 275 18.44 -20.02 -1.46
N ASN A 276 18.99 -19.68 -2.62
CA ASN A 276 18.50 -18.56 -3.42
C ASN A 276 18.35 -18.88 -4.90
N LYS A 277 17.39 -18.19 -5.54
CA LYS A 277 17.10 -18.29 -6.98
C LYS A 277 17.21 -16.92 -7.65
N TYR A 278 18.02 -16.79 -8.69
CA TYR A 278 18.41 -15.51 -9.28
C TYR A 278 17.82 -15.31 -10.68
N ALA A 279 17.79 -14.05 -11.14
CA ALA A 279 17.39 -13.70 -12.50
C ALA A 279 18.55 -13.77 -13.52
N GLU A 280 19.78 -13.90 -13.05
CA GLU A 280 21.02 -14.01 -13.84
C GLU A 280 21.83 -15.19 -13.30
N ALA A 281 22.49 -15.94 -14.19
CA ALA A 281 23.34 -17.07 -13.78
C ALA A 281 24.56 -16.58 -12.98
N PHE A 282 25.02 -17.40 -12.03
CA PHE A 282 26.17 -17.07 -11.19
C PHE A 282 27.43 -16.79 -12.04
N ALA A 283 28.13 -15.72 -11.70
CA ALA A 283 29.42 -15.37 -12.26
C ALA A 283 30.31 -14.79 -11.14
N PRO A 284 31.49 -15.39 -10.85
CA PRO A 284 32.41 -14.84 -9.86
C PRO A 284 32.87 -13.44 -10.28
N PRO A 285 32.87 -12.43 -9.38
CA PRO A 285 33.29 -11.08 -9.72
C PRO A 285 34.74 -11.06 -10.24
N LYS A 286 34.99 -10.30 -11.31
CA LYS A 286 36.28 -10.32 -12.02
C LYS A 286 37.15 -9.11 -11.66
N ARG A 287 38.42 -9.36 -11.36
CA ARG A 287 39.44 -8.34 -11.05
C ARG A 287 39.70 -7.47 -12.28
N ASN A 288 39.10 -6.27 -12.36
CA ASN A 288 39.36 -5.30 -13.42
C ASN A 288 40.85 -4.93 -13.47
N ARG A 289 41.51 -5.17 -14.60
CA ARG A 289 42.97 -4.99 -14.78
C ARG A 289 43.37 -3.67 -15.47
N SER A 290 42.61 -2.59 -15.30
CA SER A 290 43.01 -1.25 -15.78
C SER A 290 42.19 -0.10 -15.18
N GLY A 291 42.89 0.99 -14.87
CA GLY A 291 42.30 2.31 -14.57
C GLY A 291 42.09 2.64 -13.07
N PRO A 292 42.11 3.93 -12.68
CA PRO A 292 41.53 4.38 -11.42
C PRO A 292 40.02 4.07 -11.39
N PRO A 293 39.39 3.92 -10.21
CA PRO A 293 37.96 3.66 -10.11
C PRO A 293 37.17 4.88 -10.60
N SER A 294 36.65 4.80 -11.81
CA SER A 294 35.53 5.66 -12.22
C SER A 294 34.27 5.19 -11.49
N PRO A 295 33.45 6.09 -10.93
CA PRO A 295 32.20 5.73 -10.27
C PRO A 295 31.14 5.39 -11.32
N GLN A 296 31.29 4.24 -11.99
CA GLN A 296 30.17 3.59 -12.64
C GLN A 296 29.21 3.11 -11.53
N PRO A 297 27.93 3.52 -11.53
CA PRO A 297 26.96 2.93 -10.60
C PRO A 297 26.91 1.43 -10.87
N ALA A 298 27.08 0.63 -9.81
CA ALA A 298 26.95 -0.82 -9.91
C ALA A 298 25.59 -1.13 -10.55
N ARG A 299 25.60 -1.81 -11.70
CA ARG A 299 24.38 -2.10 -12.45
C ARG A 299 23.46 -2.89 -11.51
N ALA A 300 22.31 -2.31 -11.16
CA ALA A 300 21.41 -2.89 -10.17
C ALA A 300 20.92 -4.25 -10.66
N GLN A 301 21.60 -5.32 -10.23
CA GLN A 301 21.13 -6.68 -10.40
C GLN A 301 19.76 -6.77 -9.74
N LYS A 302 18.79 -7.33 -10.47
CA LYS A 302 17.48 -7.62 -9.90
C LYS A 302 17.68 -8.52 -8.68
N PRO A 303 17.04 -8.23 -7.54
CA PRO A 303 17.04 -9.16 -6.42
C PRO A 303 16.63 -10.57 -6.88
N GLY A 304 17.32 -11.58 -6.36
CA GLY A 304 16.84 -12.95 -6.42
C GLY A 304 15.72 -13.18 -5.40
N LYS A 305 15.36 -14.45 -5.23
CA LYS A 305 14.43 -14.95 -4.21
C LYS A 305 15.20 -15.75 -3.16
N GLY A 306 14.77 -15.72 -1.91
CA GLY A 306 15.42 -16.41 -0.79
C GLY A 306 14.49 -17.41 -0.11
N VAL A 307 15.04 -18.52 0.35
CA VAL A 307 14.34 -19.48 1.23
C VAL A 307 15.24 -19.88 2.40
N LEU A 308 14.65 -19.93 3.60
CA LEU A 308 15.28 -20.44 4.82
C LEU A 308 14.61 -21.77 5.19
N VAL A 309 15.42 -22.83 5.25
CA VAL A 309 14.96 -24.19 5.57
C VAL A 309 15.69 -24.70 6.82
N ARG A 310 14.92 -25.27 7.75
CA ARG A 310 15.39 -26.04 8.90
C ARG A 310 15.38 -27.52 8.55
N PHE A 311 16.38 -28.25 9.05
CA PHE A 311 16.49 -29.70 8.95
C PHE A 311 16.67 -30.29 10.34
N ASP A 312 15.87 -31.29 10.70
CA ASP A 312 16.08 -32.07 11.92
C ASP A 312 17.29 -33.02 11.78
N ARG A 313 17.63 -33.75 12.85
CA ARG A 313 18.74 -34.73 12.82
C ARG A 313 18.57 -35.86 11.79
N ARG A 314 17.33 -36.15 11.37
CA ARG A 314 16.97 -37.18 10.40
C ARG A 314 17.00 -36.64 8.96
N GLY A 315 17.14 -35.32 8.78
CA GLY A 315 17.09 -34.64 7.49
C GLY A 315 15.67 -34.25 7.04
N VAL A 316 14.68 -34.26 7.94
CA VAL A 316 13.33 -33.77 7.62
C VAL A 316 13.39 -32.27 7.42
N ALA A 317 13.06 -31.82 6.20
CA ALA A 317 13.11 -30.43 5.78
C ALA A 317 11.83 -29.66 6.16
N GLU A 318 11.99 -28.42 6.60
CA GLU A 318 10.93 -27.53 7.06
C GLU A 318 11.20 -26.10 6.60
N ARG A 319 10.33 -25.54 5.75
CA ARG A 319 10.51 -24.19 5.20
C ARG A 319 10.01 -23.14 6.19
N MET A 320 10.93 -22.67 7.04
CA MET A 320 10.66 -21.65 8.06
C MET A 320 10.17 -20.33 7.46
N MET A 321 10.81 -19.86 6.38
CA MET A 321 10.54 -18.56 5.76
C MET A 321 10.98 -18.54 4.29
N SER A 322 10.35 -17.70 3.48
CA SER A 322 10.75 -17.43 2.09
C SER A 322 10.38 -16.00 1.69
N ASP A 323 11.12 -15.45 0.74
CA ASP A 323 10.92 -14.12 0.18
C ASP A 323 11.00 -14.20 -1.36
N ASP A 324 10.00 -13.62 -2.03
CA ASP A 324 9.86 -13.60 -3.49
C ASP A 324 10.38 -12.30 -4.13
N GLU A 325 10.77 -11.31 -3.31
CA GLU A 325 11.23 -9.97 -3.71
C GLU A 325 12.71 -9.72 -3.36
N THR A 326 13.31 -10.50 -2.45
CA THR A 326 14.75 -10.48 -2.18
C THR A 326 15.36 -11.84 -1.84
N HIS A 327 16.69 -11.90 -1.90
CA HIS A 327 17.51 -13.08 -1.62
C HIS A 327 18.27 -12.90 -0.31
N TYR A 328 18.63 -14.00 0.34
CA TYR A 328 19.39 -14.00 1.59
C TYR A 328 20.88 -14.21 1.31
N VAL A 329 21.74 -13.38 1.92
CA VAL A 329 23.19 -13.39 1.71
C VAL A 329 23.99 -13.86 2.92
N SER A 330 23.41 -13.77 4.13
CA SER A 330 24.03 -14.20 5.38
C SER A 330 23.01 -14.91 6.29
N LEU A 331 23.48 -15.87 7.10
CA LEU A 331 22.69 -16.69 8.02
C LEU A 331 23.46 -16.88 9.34
N GLY A 332 22.75 -16.86 10.45
CA GLY A 332 23.29 -17.08 11.78
C GLY A 332 22.20 -17.41 12.79
N LEU A 333 22.61 -17.90 13.97
CA LEU A 333 21.73 -18.18 15.11
C LEU A 333 22.06 -17.24 16.27
N ASP A 334 21.09 -16.93 17.12
CA ASP A 334 21.33 -16.30 18.43
C ASP A 334 21.55 -17.34 19.55
N ASP A 335 21.71 -16.88 20.79
CA ASP A 335 21.95 -17.74 21.96
C ASP A 335 20.78 -18.72 22.25
N ASP A 336 19.56 -18.36 21.84
CA ASP A 336 18.34 -19.17 21.96
C ASP A 336 18.13 -20.11 20.77
N LEU A 337 19.00 -20.02 19.75
CA LEU A 337 18.95 -20.72 18.45
C LEU A 337 17.84 -20.25 17.49
N ALA A 338 17.32 -19.04 17.66
CA ALA A 338 16.46 -18.46 16.64
C ALA A 338 17.32 -18.14 15.39
N PRO A 339 16.88 -18.51 14.18
CA PRO A 339 17.59 -18.18 12.96
C PRO A 339 17.35 -16.73 12.56
N TYR A 340 18.40 -16.10 12.03
CA TYR A 340 18.35 -14.77 11.41
C TYR A 340 18.93 -14.85 10.01
N VAL A 341 18.42 -14.02 9.09
CA VAL A 341 18.94 -13.91 7.72
C VAL A 341 19.10 -12.45 7.33
N GLY A 342 20.23 -12.14 6.72
CA GLY A 342 20.50 -10.84 6.12
C GLY A 342 20.17 -10.84 4.63
N THR A 343 19.49 -9.80 4.14
CA THR A 343 19.08 -9.71 2.74
C THR A 343 20.16 -9.11 1.83
N GLY A 344 20.10 -9.47 0.54
CA GLY A 344 20.94 -8.93 -0.54
C GLY A 344 20.31 -7.74 -1.29
N ALA A 345 19.21 -7.19 -0.79
CA ALA A 345 18.61 -5.91 -1.16
C ALA A 345 17.90 -5.33 0.07
N GLU A 346 17.70 -4.01 0.09
CA GLU A 346 17.05 -3.23 1.17
C GLU A 346 17.68 -3.29 2.58
N GLY A 347 18.85 -3.92 2.79
CA GLY A 347 19.57 -3.80 4.07
C GLY A 347 18.94 -4.52 5.28
N GLN A 348 18.01 -5.43 5.05
CA GLN A 348 17.16 -5.97 6.12
C GLN A 348 17.75 -7.20 6.81
N LEU A 349 17.55 -7.26 8.12
CA LEU A 349 17.79 -8.45 8.93
C LEU A 349 16.45 -9.00 9.42
N TYR A 350 16.10 -10.22 9.00
CA TYR A 350 14.89 -10.92 9.45
C TYR A 350 15.22 -12.02 10.46
N THR A 351 14.23 -12.38 11.28
CA THR A 351 14.20 -13.62 12.07
C THR A 351 12.86 -14.32 11.90
N VAL A 352 12.79 -15.61 12.22
CA VAL A 352 11.54 -16.38 12.20
C VAL A 352 11.47 -17.36 13.37
N SER A 353 10.32 -17.39 14.04
CA SER A 353 10.04 -18.29 15.16
C SER A 353 9.60 -19.69 14.71
N ASP A 354 9.57 -20.63 15.65
CA ASP A 354 9.11 -22.01 15.46
C ASP A 354 7.68 -22.09 14.86
N ASN A 355 6.78 -21.20 15.31
CA ASN A 355 5.44 -21.05 14.75
C ASN A 355 5.39 -20.18 13.46
N HIS A 356 6.50 -20.10 12.72
CA HIS A 356 6.62 -19.47 11.39
C HIS A 356 6.24 -17.97 11.36
N VAL A 357 6.42 -17.26 12.46
CA VAL A 357 6.21 -15.80 12.52
C VAL A 357 7.52 -15.10 12.16
N ALA A 358 7.61 -14.64 10.92
CA ALA A 358 8.70 -13.80 10.45
C ALA A 358 8.63 -12.40 11.10
N ARG A 359 9.78 -11.79 11.37
CA ARG A 359 9.90 -10.43 11.92
C ARG A 359 11.08 -9.70 11.30
N LEU A 360 10.84 -8.48 10.84
CA LEU A 360 11.89 -7.53 10.45
C LEU A 360 12.56 -7.00 11.71
N VAL A 361 13.83 -7.35 11.96
CA VAL A 361 14.56 -7.08 13.21
C VAL A 361 15.35 -5.78 13.16
N ALA A 362 15.90 -5.48 11.99
CA ALA A 362 16.56 -4.22 11.65
C ALA A 362 16.38 -3.93 10.16
N ASP A 363 16.26 -2.65 9.84
CA ASP A 363 16.12 -2.05 8.51
C ASP A 363 17.25 -1.01 8.44
N THR A 364 18.07 -0.99 7.39
CA THR A 364 19.28 -0.13 7.32
C THR A 364 19.36 0.67 6.02
N ASP A 365 19.99 1.84 6.06
CA ASP A 365 20.15 2.71 4.89
C ASP A 365 21.04 2.09 3.79
N GLU A 366 21.90 1.12 4.13
CA GLU A 366 22.79 0.44 3.19
C GLU A 366 22.16 -0.83 2.58
N ARG A 367 22.52 -1.17 1.34
CA ARG A 367 21.77 -2.10 0.48
C ARG A 367 21.74 -3.57 0.93
N GLN A 368 22.77 -4.08 1.62
CA GLN A 368 22.90 -5.52 1.91
C GLN A 368 23.46 -5.79 3.30
N VAL A 369 22.97 -6.84 3.97
CA VAL A 369 23.51 -7.33 5.26
C VAL A 369 24.55 -8.43 5.01
N GLY A 370 25.76 -8.02 4.64
CA GLY A 370 26.85 -8.93 4.25
C GLY A 370 27.32 -9.86 5.38
N ALA A 371 27.33 -9.39 6.63
CA ALA A 371 27.61 -10.23 7.80
C ALA A 371 26.90 -9.70 9.06
N PHE A 372 26.69 -10.55 10.06
CA PHE A 372 26.18 -10.14 11.36
C PHE A 372 26.58 -11.15 12.46
N MET A 373 26.39 -10.76 13.72
CA MET A 373 26.42 -11.66 14.87
C MET A 373 25.37 -11.20 15.88
N LEU A 374 24.45 -12.07 16.29
CA LEU A 374 23.46 -11.79 17.34
C LEU A 374 23.56 -12.70 18.56
N ALA A 375 24.35 -13.78 18.50
CA ALA A 375 24.73 -14.56 19.68
C ALA A 375 25.80 -13.83 20.52
N GLY A 376 25.80 -14.12 21.82
CA GLY A 376 26.84 -13.68 22.76
C GLY A 376 26.88 -12.17 23.02
N LYS A 377 28.00 -11.72 23.60
CA LYS A 377 28.14 -10.35 24.13
C LYS A 377 28.43 -9.28 23.07
N ARG A 378 29.05 -9.65 21.94
CA ARG A 378 29.44 -8.71 20.88
C ARG A 378 28.51 -8.84 19.68
N ARG A 379 27.39 -8.12 19.72
CA ARG A 379 26.35 -8.18 18.69
C ARG A 379 26.46 -7.02 17.71
N PHE A 380 26.33 -7.31 16.42
CA PHE A 380 26.45 -6.33 15.34
C PHE A 380 25.74 -6.78 14.06
N ILE A 381 25.49 -5.81 13.19
CA ILE A 381 25.17 -5.99 11.77
C ILE A 381 26.30 -5.30 10.98
N ALA A 382 26.71 -5.84 9.84
CA ALA A 382 27.75 -5.27 8.98
C ALA A 382 27.27 -5.28 7.52
N THR A 383 27.10 -4.09 6.97
CA THR A 383 26.41 -3.85 5.69
C THR A 383 27.35 -3.55 4.54
N THR A 384 26.82 -3.59 3.31
CA THR A 384 27.52 -3.37 2.03
C THR A 384 26.71 -2.43 1.14
N ASP A 385 27.41 -1.69 0.25
CA ASP A 385 26.87 -0.61 -0.58
C ASP A 385 26.11 0.46 0.23
N PRO A 386 26.79 1.32 1.03
CA PRO A 386 28.23 1.34 1.40
C PRO A 386 28.59 0.36 2.54
N ALA A 387 29.90 0.24 2.85
CA ALA A 387 30.39 -0.60 3.94
C ALA A 387 30.27 0.09 5.31
N VAL A 388 29.38 -0.39 6.19
CA VAL A 388 29.15 0.18 7.53
C VAL A 388 29.06 -0.93 8.60
N PHE A 389 29.64 -0.68 9.76
CA PHE A 389 29.50 -1.55 10.94
C PHE A 389 28.50 -0.95 11.93
N HIS A 390 27.46 -1.73 12.25
CA HIS A 390 26.38 -1.36 13.15
C HIS A 390 26.44 -2.15 14.45
N GLU A 391 27.03 -1.56 15.48
CA GLU A 391 27.03 -2.14 16.83
C GLU A 391 25.59 -2.18 17.41
N VAL A 392 25.13 -3.35 17.85
CA VAL A 392 23.81 -3.49 18.49
C VAL A 392 23.91 -3.01 19.94
N LYS A 393 23.63 -1.72 20.15
CA LYS A 393 23.70 -1.04 21.46
C LYS A 393 22.63 -1.54 22.44
N GLY A 394 21.51 -2.05 21.92
CA GLY A 394 20.40 -2.54 22.74
C GLY A 394 19.16 -2.90 21.91
N VAL A 395 18.07 -3.18 22.61
CA VAL A 395 16.73 -3.36 22.04
C VAL A 395 15.85 -2.26 22.62
N GLY A 396 15.13 -1.52 21.76
CA GLY A 396 14.25 -0.44 22.20
C GLY A 396 14.96 0.83 22.72
N GLY A 397 14.22 1.62 23.51
CA GLY A 397 14.68 2.89 24.09
C GLY A 397 13.96 4.11 23.54
N ALA A 398 14.42 5.32 23.91
CA ALA A 398 13.77 6.59 23.52
C ALA A 398 13.74 6.87 22.00
N SER A 399 14.63 6.20 21.26
CA SER A 399 14.70 6.20 19.79
C SER A 399 13.80 5.16 19.12
N ALA A 400 13.29 4.15 19.84
CA ALA A 400 12.39 3.15 19.29
C ALA A 400 10.97 3.73 19.15
N VAL A 401 10.67 4.13 17.93
CA VAL A 401 9.54 4.96 17.54
C VAL A 401 8.90 4.36 16.29
N TRP A 402 7.62 4.04 16.38
CA TRP A 402 6.76 3.74 15.23
C TRP A 402 5.96 4.98 14.88
N THR A 403 5.98 5.43 13.62
CA THR A 403 5.15 6.54 13.14
C THR A 403 4.23 6.04 12.03
N SER A 404 2.91 6.23 12.15
CA SER A 404 1.95 5.78 11.13
C SER A 404 2.16 6.48 9.78
N LYS A 405 1.68 5.86 8.70
CA LYS A 405 1.34 6.60 7.46
C LYS A 405 0.46 7.81 7.81
N VAL A 406 0.50 8.83 6.95
CA VAL A 406 -0.49 9.91 7.01
C VAL A 406 -1.87 9.32 6.78
N LEU A 407 -2.79 9.58 7.71
CA LEU A 407 -4.17 9.12 7.69
C LEU A 407 -5.06 10.27 7.20
N ASP A 408 -5.77 10.05 6.11
CA ASP A 408 -6.62 11.06 5.46
C ASP A 408 -8.09 10.86 5.84
N ALA A 409 -8.72 11.89 6.42
CA ALA A 409 -10.16 11.89 6.73
C ALA A 409 -11.04 12.28 5.52
N GLY A 410 -10.44 12.60 4.37
CA GLY A 410 -11.09 13.06 3.13
C GLY A 410 -11.45 14.54 3.19
N LEU A 411 -12.12 14.94 4.27
CA LEU A 411 -12.41 16.34 4.62
C LEU A 411 -11.69 16.72 5.92
N ARG A 412 -11.72 18.02 6.27
CA ARG A 412 -11.29 18.48 7.59
C ARG A 412 -12.10 17.77 8.68
N ALA A 413 -11.41 17.24 9.68
CA ALA A 413 -11.99 16.45 10.75
C ALA A 413 -11.53 16.89 12.14
N THR A 414 -12.38 16.67 13.13
CA THR A 414 -12.04 16.74 14.56
C THR A 414 -11.72 15.34 15.06
N PHE A 415 -10.52 15.18 15.60
CA PHE A 415 -10.05 13.90 16.14
C PHE A 415 -10.53 13.70 17.58
N GLY A 416 -11.01 12.50 17.88
CA GLY A 416 -11.64 12.13 19.14
C GLY A 416 -10.70 11.31 20.03
N ARG A 417 -11.19 10.16 20.49
CA ARG A 417 -10.41 9.25 21.34
C ARG A 417 -9.43 8.40 20.53
N LEU A 418 -8.19 8.37 20.99
CA LEU A 418 -7.18 7.39 20.58
C LEU A 418 -7.23 6.20 21.54
N THR A 419 -7.39 5.01 20.98
CA THR A 419 -7.27 3.74 21.71
C THR A 419 -6.25 2.85 21.04
N TRP A 420 -5.67 1.92 21.80
CA TRP A 420 -4.74 0.92 21.29
C TRP A 420 -4.80 -0.33 22.16
N ARG A 421 -4.34 -1.44 21.59
CA ARG A 421 -4.14 -2.71 22.30
C ARG A 421 -2.64 -3.02 22.32
N SER A 422 -2.07 -3.12 23.51
CA SER A 422 -0.69 -3.52 23.69
C SER A 422 -0.53 -4.50 24.85
N ASP A 423 0.43 -5.41 24.69
CA ASP A 423 1.02 -6.10 25.83
C ASP A 423 2.19 -5.22 26.30
N GLY A 424 2.29 -4.91 27.60
CA GLY A 424 3.30 -3.96 28.09
C GLY A 424 2.97 -2.48 27.85
N ALA A 425 3.86 -1.59 28.31
CA ALA A 425 3.58 -0.16 28.46
C ALA A 425 4.13 0.72 27.32
N LEU A 426 3.22 1.42 26.62
CA LEU A 426 3.56 2.33 25.50
C LEU A 426 3.14 3.77 25.77
N GLU A 427 3.80 4.70 25.09
CA GLU A 427 3.41 6.11 25.00
C GLU A 427 3.02 6.44 23.55
N LEU A 428 1.82 6.99 23.34
CA LEU A 428 1.33 7.40 22.02
C LEU A 428 1.12 8.92 21.91
N GLU A 429 1.54 9.50 20.79
CA GLU A 429 1.44 10.92 20.45
C GLU A 429 0.68 11.09 19.11
N THR A 430 0.09 12.27 18.87
CA THR A 430 -0.66 12.59 17.64
C THR A 430 -0.29 13.97 17.09
N ARG A 431 -0.25 14.13 15.76
CA ARG A 431 -0.16 15.44 15.08
C ARG A 431 -1.09 15.49 13.88
N SER A 432 -1.52 16.68 13.47
CA SER A 432 -2.46 16.87 12.35
C SER A 432 -2.08 18.04 11.44
N GLY A 433 -2.58 18.01 10.21
CA GLY A 433 -2.28 19.02 9.17
C GLY A 433 -3.27 18.97 8.00
N ASN A 434 -3.10 19.88 7.03
CA ASN A 434 -4.01 20.00 5.88
C ASN A 434 -3.31 19.73 4.52
N THR A 435 -2.10 19.20 4.57
CA THR A 435 -1.31 18.70 3.44
C THR A 435 -1.07 17.20 3.61
N ASP A 436 -0.97 16.46 2.49
CA ASP A 436 -0.78 15.01 2.47
C ASP A 436 0.61 14.56 2.98
N THR A 437 1.59 15.45 2.86
CA THR A 437 2.98 15.27 3.28
C THR A 437 3.26 16.18 4.49
N PRO A 438 3.81 15.67 5.61
CA PRO A 438 4.03 16.50 6.80
C PRO A 438 5.07 17.61 6.60
N ASP A 439 4.62 18.86 6.68
CA ASP A 439 5.41 20.07 6.45
C ASP A 439 5.45 21.00 7.70
N SER A 440 5.89 22.25 7.52
CA SER A 440 5.99 23.27 8.58
C SER A 440 4.66 23.87 9.03
N THR A 441 3.54 23.55 8.37
CA THR A 441 2.18 23.97 8.73
C THR A 441 1.44 22.97 9.61
N TRP A 442 1.95 21.73 9.70
CA TRP A 442 1.43 20.70 10.60
C TRP A 442 1.62 21.06 12.07
N SER A 443 0.74 20.54 12.93
CA SER A 443 0.87 20.71 14.37
C SER A 443 2.16 20.08 14.90
N PRO A 444 2.73 20.60 16.01
CA PRO A 444 3.66 19.81 16.81
C PRO A 444 2.95 18.53 17.28
N TRP A 445 3.76 17.54 17.67
CA TRP A 445 3.26 16.33 18.33
C TRP A 445 2.60 16.68 19.67
N SER A 446 1.45 16.05 19.94
CA SER A 446 0.73 16.19 21.20
C SER A 446 1.58 15.73 22.39
N PRO A 447 1.25 16.16 23.63
CA PRO A 447 1.69 15.45 24.81
C PRO A 447 1.38 13.95 24.71
N ALA A 448 2.28 13.12 25.23
CA ALA A 448 2.15 11.68 25.14
C ALA A 448 1.03 11.13 26.04
N LEU A 449 0.20 10.26 25.47
CA LEU A 449 -0.81 9.46 26.16
C LEU A 449 -0.17 8.15 26.60
N ALA A 450 -0.13 7.89 27.91
CA ALA A 450 0.33 6.61 28.48
C ALA A 450 -0.82 5.58 28.67
N ALA A 451 -2.04 5.96 28.32
CA ALA A 451 -3.23 5.09 28.31
C ALA A 451 -4.28 5.66 27.31
N PRO A 452 -5.18 4.81 26.75
CA PRO A 452 -6.23 5.23 25.82
C PRO A 452 -7.05 6.44 26.28
N GLY A 453 -7.05 7.51 25.49
CA GLY A 453 -7.51 8.83 25.90
C GLY A 453 -7.76 9.78 24.72
N ASP A 454 -8.29 10.96 25.01
CA ASP A 454 -8.74 11.88 23.96
C ASP A 454 -7.55 12.64 23.37
N THR A 455 -7.47 12.71 22.03
CA THR A 455 -6.37 13.38 21.32
C THR A 455 -6.32 14.89 21.63
N LYS A 456 -5.19 15.53 21.29
CA LYS A 456 -4.93 16.96 21.54
C LYS A 456 -4.42 17.70 20.30
N SER A 457 -4.40 17.05 19.13
CA SER A 457 -4.11 17.68 17.84
C SER A 457 -5.29 18.54 17.38
N PRO A 458 -5.06 19.66 16.70
CA PRO A 458 -6.14 20.53 16.20
C PRO A 458 -6.95 19.86 15.06
N PRO A 459 -8.19 20.29 14.80
CA PRO A 459 -8.98 19.77 13.69
C PRO A 459 -8.39 20.13 12.32
N ALA A 460 -8.14 19.11 11.50
CA ALA A 460 -7.49 19.20 10.19
C ALA A 460 -7.89 17.99 9.31
N ARG A 461 -7.53 17.96 8.03
CA ARG A 461 -7.86 16.81 7.14
C ARG A 461 -7.01 15.56 7.43
N PHE A 462 -5.74 15.75 7.73
CA PHE A 462 -4.77 14.67 7.89
C PHE A 462 -4.29 14.54 9.34
N VAL A 463 -3.98 13.31 9.75
CA VAL A 463 -3.42 13.00 11.07
C VAL A 463 -2.34 11.93 10.99
N GLN A 464 -1.37 11.98 11.90
CA GLN A 464 -0.42 10.89 12.15
C GLN A 464 -0.42 10.53 13.64
N ILE A 465 -0.15 9.25 13.89
CA ILE A 465 -0.04 8.65 15.22
C ILE A 465 1.38 8.15 15.38
N ARG A 466 1.97 8.30 16.58
CA ARG A 466 3.33 7.84 16.88
C ARG A 466 3.34 7.07 18.19
N ALA A 467 3.91 5.87 18.22
CA ALA A 467 4.08 5.05 19.42
C ALA A 467 5.56 4.93 19.80
N ARG A 468 5.84 4.83 21.11
CA ARG A 468 7.23 4.81 21.64
C ARG A 468 7.44 3.69 22.65
N TRP A 469 8.58 3.01 22.53
CA TRP A 469 9.08 2.01 23.47
C TRP A 469 10.03 2.63 24.51
N SER A 470 9.64 3.81 25.01
CA SER A 470 10.37 4.62 25.99
C SER A 470 10.32 4.04 27.41
N ARG A 471 9.18 3.45 27.80
CA ARG A 471 8.92 2.91 29.15
C ARG A 471 9.22 1.43 29.29
N ASP A 472 8.91 0.65 28.25
CA ASP A 472 8.97 -0.80 28.26
C ASP A 472 9.45 -1.32 26.89
N PRO A 473 10.75 -1.67 26.75
CA PRO A 473 11.28 -2.28 25.53
C PRO A 473 10.69 -3.67 25.22
N GLY A 474 10.04 -4.33 26.19
CA GLY A 474 9.36 -5.62 25.97
C GLY A 474 7.95 -5.47 25.38
N ALA A 475 7.41 -4.24 25.31
CA ALA A 475 6.04 -4.00 24.89
C ALA A 475 5.76 -4.38 23.43
N VAL A 476 4.49 -4.65 23.15
CA VAL A 476 4.00 -5.16 21.86
C VAL A 476 2.76 -4.35 21.48
N LEU A 477 2.84 -3.50 20.46
CA LEU A 477 1.67 -2.83 19.90
C LEU A 477 0.98 -3.78 18.90
N ARG A 478 -0.32 -3.99 19.06
CA ARG A 478 -1.09 -4.96 18.25
C ARG A 478 -2.17 -4.31 17.39
N GLU A 479 -2.60 -3.11 17.76
CA GLU A 479 -3.75 -2.42 17.17
C GLU A 479 -3.80 -0.98 17.66
N VAL A 480 -4.08 -0.04 16.76
CA VAL A 480 -4.37 1.36 17.07
C VAL A 480 -5.71 1.74 16.42
N LYS A 481 -6.58 2.43 17.16
CA LYS A 481 -7.85 2.95 16.65
C LYS A 481 -8.02 4.41 17.05
N LEU A 482 -8.28 5.27 16.07
CA LEU A 482 -8.52 6.70 16.28
C LEU A 482 -9.90 7.07 15.74
N ALA A 483 -10.82 7.42 16.65
CA ALA A 483 -12.13 7.96 16.28
C ALA A 483 -11.99 9.41 15.77
N PHE A 484 -12.79 9.79 14.78
CA PHE A 484 -12.86 11.14 14.24
C PHE A 484 -14.24 11.46 13.67
N VAL A 485 -14.49 12.74 13.41
CA VAL A 485 -15.69 13.20 12.71
C VAL A 485 -15.34 14.37 11.79
N THR A 486 -15.86 14.33 10.56
CA THR A 486 -15.65 15.38 9.54
C THR A 486 -16.52 16.60 9.79
N ASP A 487 -16.13 17.76 9.24
CA ASP A 487 -17.06 18.86 9.03
C ASP A 487 -18.18 18.39 8.07
N ASN A 488 -19.44 18.79 8.33
CA ASN A 488 -20.57 18.42 7.47
C ASN A 488 -20.58 19.31 6.21
N ALA A 489 -20.73 18.72 5.02
CA ALA A 489 -20.63 19.42 3.75
C ALA A 489 -21.88 19.19 2.88
N ARG A 490 -22.72 20.24 2.76
CA ARG A 490 -24.01 20.20 2.05
C ARG A 490 -23.91 19.55 0.68
N ALA A 491 -24.53 18.38 0.54
CA ALA A 491 -24.78 17.74 -0.75
C ALA A 491 -25.54 18.67 -1.71
N VAL A 492 -25.08 18.79 -2.97
CA VAL A 492 -25.64 19.70 -3.98
C VAL A 492 -26.20 18.92 -5.14
N VAL A 493 -27.52 19.02 -5.39
CA VAL A 493 -28.13 18.51 -6.62
C VAL A 493 -27.67 19.39 -7.80
N THR A 494 -27.04 18.79 -8.81
CA THR A 494 -26.38 19.50 -9.93
C THR A 494 -27.08 19.39 -11.27
N SER A 495 -27.90 18.35 -11.49
CA SER A 495 -28.76 18.23 -12.68
C SER A 495 -29.95 17.31 -12.40
N ILE A 496 -31.11 17.59 -12.99
CA ILE A 496 -32.29 16.71 -12.99
C ILE A 496 -32.64 16.39 -14.45
N GLU A 497 -32.77 15.11 -14.76
CA GLU A 497 -33.12 14.58 -16.08
C GLU A 497 -34.39 13.74 -15.95
N ALA A 498 -35.39 14.00 -16.79
CA ALA A 498 -36.63 13.21 -16.90
C ALA A 498 -36.71 12.59 -18.30
N ALA A 499 -37.03 11.31 -18.39
CA ALA A 499 -37.14 10.59 -19.66
C ALA A 499 -38.25 9.53 -19.62
N PRO A 500 -38.83 9.13 -20.76
CA PRO A 500 -39.80 8.03 -20.83
C PRO A 500 -39.28 6.72 -20.22
N LYS A 501 -40.05 6.13 -19.31
CA LYS A 501 -39.67 4.89 -18.62
C LYS A 501 -39.56 3.74 -19.62
N GLY A 502 -38.37 3.13 -19.72
CA GLY A 502 -38.10 1.99 -20.60
C GLY A 502 -37.46 2.35 -21.95
N GLN A 503 -37.29 3.65 -22.26
CA GLN A 503 -36.42 4.06 -23.36
C GLN A 503 -34.97 4.19 -22.88
N THR A 504 -34.03 3.55 -23.56
CA THR A 504 -32.59 3.72 -23.29
C THR A 504 -32.10 5.09 -23.75
N LYS A 505 -31.15 5.69 -23.02
CA LYS A 505 -30.54 6.98 -23.42
C LYS A 505 -30.06 6.94 -24.88
N PRO A 506 -30.33 7.99 -25.69
CA PRO A 506 -29.91 8.01 -27.08
C PRO A 506 -28.38 7.96 -27.21
N PRO A 507 -27.85 7.32 -28.27
CA PRO A 507 -26.42 7.32 -28.54
C PRO A 507 -25.90 8.74 -28.82
N ARG A 508 -24.58 8.95 -28.68
CA ARG A 508 -23.91 10.26 -28.80
C ARG A 508 -23.91 10.89 -30.21
N THR A 509 -24.74 10.40 -31.13
CA THR A 509 -24.95 10.93 -32.48
C THR A 509 -26.30 11.65 -32.50
N ASN A 510 -26.27 12.99 -32.55
CA ASN A 510 -27.42 13.86 -32.27
C ASN A 510 -28.57 13.82 -33.31
N LEU A 511 -28.52 12.97 -34.33
CA LEU A 511 -29.64 12.74 -35.25
C LEU A 511 -30.21 11.33 -35.02
N PRO A 512 -31.51 11.17 -34.72
CA PRO A 512 -32.18 9.87 -34.79
C PRO A 512 -32.24 9.38 -36.24
N SER A 513 -32.44 8.08 -36.42
CA SER A 513 -32.61 7.50 -37.77
C SER A 513 -33.96 7.91 -38.35
N SER A 514 -33.95 8.49 -39.57
CA SER A 514 -35.18 8.73 -40.33
C SER A 514 -35.89 7.39 -40.58
N GLY A 515 -37.17 7.31 -40.21
CA GLY A 515 -37.96 6.08 -40.35
C GLY A 515 -37.71 4.98 -39.30
N GLY A 516 -37.31 5.32 -38.07
CA GLY A 516 -37.19 4.37 -36.94
C GLY A 516 -38.51 3.71 -36.51
N GLU A 517 -38.52 3.03 -35.35
CA GLU A 517 -39.76 2.52 -34.75
C GLU A 517 -40.77 3.64 -34.44
N ALA A 518 -42.06 3.31 -34.38
CA ALA A 518 -43.08 4.24 -33.89
C ALA A 518 -42.87 4.57 -32.40
N PRO A 519 -43.16 5.80 -31.93
CA PRO A 519 -43.04 6.14 -30.52
C PRO A 519 -43.98 5.29 -29.65
N LYS A 520 -43.64 5.14 -28.36
CA LYS A 520 -44.36 4.29 -27.40
C LYS A 520 -44.97 5.14 -26.28
N PRO A 521 -46.26 4.97 -25.93
CA PRO A 521 -46.97 5.86 -24.99
C PRO A 521 -46.26 6.03 -23.64
N VAL A 522 -46.20 7.26 -23.14
CA VAL A 522 -45.46 7.63 -21.93
C VAL A 522 -46.37 7.80 -20.71
N SER A 523 -46.78 6.68 -20.11
CA SER A 523 -47.56 6.66 -18.85
C SER A 523 -46.72 6.85 -17.58
N ALA A 524 -45.39 6.79 -17.69
CA ALA A 524 -44.48 7.05 -16.57
C ALA A 524 -43.13 7.58 -17.03
N LEU A 525 -42.55 8.47 -16.22
CA LEU A 525 -41.25 9.07 -16.42
C LEU A 525 -40.22 8.48 -15.45
N GLN A 526 -39.08 8.07 -15.98
CA GLN A 526 -37.87 7.82 -15.19
C GLN A 526 -37.22 9.16 -14.89
N LEU A 527 -37.21 9.54 -13.62
CA LEU A 527 -36.48 10.69 -13.09
C LEU A 527 -35.11 10.22 -12.62
N THR A 528 -34.06 10.95 -12.97
CA THR A 528 -32.70 10.75 -12.47
C THR A 528 -32.07 12.10 -12.15
N TRP A 529 -31.19 12.16 -11.16
CA TRP A 529 -30.46 13.38 -10.84
C TRP A 529 -29.01 13.10 -10.47
N LYS A 530 -28.18 14.14 -10.55
CA LYS A 530 -26.78 14.11 -10.13
C LYS A 530 -26.62 14.92 -8.85
N VAL A 531 -25.75 14.45 -7.97
CA VAL A 531 -25.47 15.08 -6.68
C VAL A 531 -23.97 15.10 -6.46
N ASP A 532 -23.43 16.25 -6.08
CA ASP A 532 -22.10 16.37 -5.50
C ASP A 532 -22.24 16.15 -3.98
N ASN A 533 -21.53 15.15 -3.43
CA ASN A 533 -21.69 14.67 -2.04
C ASN A 533 -20.30 14.39 -1.43
N PRO A 534 -19.59 15.42 -0.94
CA PRO A 534 -18.15 15.36 -0.70
C PRO A 534 -17.71 14.66 0.60
N ASP A 535 -18.58 14.53 1.60
CA ASP A 535 -18.37 13.69 2.80
C ASP A 535 -18.78 12.22 2.60
N GLN A 536 -19.62 11.98 1.59
CA GLN A 536 -20.25 10.71 1.22
C GLN A 536 -21.35 10.25 2.20
N ASP A 537 -22.02 11.18 2.87
CA ASP A 537 -23.13 10.89 3.80
C ASP A 537 -24.37 10.28 3.09
N ASP A 538 -25.13 9.46 3.82
CA ASP A 538 -26.39 8.86 3.35
C ASP A 538 -27.47 9.93 3.15
N LEU A 539 -27.92 10.10 1.89
CA LEU A 539 -28.87 11.14 1.52
C LEU A 539 -30.31 10.65 1.42
N ARG A 540 -31.23 11.48 1.89
CA ARG A 540 -32.67 11.40 1.60
C ARG A 540 -33.04 12.42 0.53
N TYR A 541 -33.83 11.99 -0.44
CA TYR A 541 -34.45 12.87 -1.43
C TYR A 541 -35.93 13.11 -1.14
N ARG A 542 -36.39 14.34 -1.36
CA ARG A 542 -37.81 14.69 -1.44
C ARG A 542 -38.11 15.18 -2.86
N LEU A 543 -39.14 14.62 -3.47
CA LEU A 543 -39.54 14.91 -4.84
C LEU A 543 -40.90 15.61 -4.86
N SER A 544 -40.97 16.71 -5.60
CA SER A 544 -42.19 17.49 -5.79
C SER A 544 -42.35 17.96 -7.24
N TYR A 545 -43.58 18.20 -7.65
CA TYR A 545 -43.93 18.74 -8.97
C TYR A 545 -44.83 19.98 -8.85
N ARG A 546 -44.79 20.84 -9.87
CA ARG A 546 -45.82 21.86 -10.14
C ARG A 546 -46.05 21.93 -11.64
N MET A 547 -47.29 22.18 -12.05
CA MET A 547 -47.61 22.58 -13.42
C MET A 547 -47.08 24.00 -13.65
N GLU A 548 -46.69 24.33 -14.89
CA GLU A 548 -46.29 25.69 -15.20
C GLU A 548 -47.42 26.70 -14.99
N GLY A 549 -47.04 27.95 -14.69
CA GLY A 549 -47.96 28.99 -14.22
C GLY A 549 -48.52 28.79 -12.80
N GLN A 550 -48.39 27.60 -12.19
CA GLN A 550 -48.77 27.38 -10.79
C GLN A 550 -47.60 27.64 -9.83
N SER A 551 -47.92 28.12 -8.62
CA SER A 551 -46.96 28.40 -7.54
C SER A 551 -46.84 27.28 -6.48
N THR A 552 -47.81 26.36 -6.43
CA THR A 552 -47.90 25.33 -5.37
C THR A 552 -47.22 24.03 -5.79
N TRP A 553 -46.14 23.69 -5.10
CA TRP A 553 -45.50 22.38 -5.16
C TRP A 553 -46.37 21.29 -4.50
N ARG A 554 -46.46 20.13 -5.15
CA ARG A 554 -47.13 18.92 -4.66
C ARG A 554 -46.10 17.80 -4.60
N SER A 555 -46.08 16.98 -3.55
CA SER A 555 -45.11 15.88 -3.50
C SER A 555 -45.49 14.76 -4.48
N MET A 556 -44.48 14.15 -5.10
CA MET A 556 -44.63 12.90 -5.87
C MET A 556 -44.72 11.67 -4.95
N LEU A 557 -44.19 11.77 -3.74
CA LEU A 557 -43.95 10.65 -2.82
C LEU A 557 -45.17 10.38 -1.94
N LYS A 558 -45.42 9.11 -1.62
CA LYS A 558 -46.47 8.71 -0.69
C LYS A 558 -46.10 9.10 0.76
N PRO A 559 -47.07 9.39 1.64
CA PRO A 559 -46.79 9.69 3.04
C PRO A 559 -45.95 8.60 3.72
N GLY A 560 -44.79 8.98 4.24
CA GLY A 560 -43.83 8.05 4.88
C GLY A 560 -42.79 7.43 3.95
N GLU A 561 -42.89 7.62 2.63
CA GLU A 561 -41.93 7.11 1.66
C GLU A 561 -40.52 7.72 1.85
N LYS A 562 -39.49 6.95 1.50
CA LYS A 562 -38.08 7.32 1.59
C LYS A 562 -37.37 6.95 0.29
N VAL A 563 -36.93 7.96 -0.45
CA VAL A 563 -36.04 7.80 -1.61
C VAL A 563 -34.62 8.14 -1.17
N THR A 564 -33.69 7.19 -1.36
CA THR A 564 -32.25 7.36 -1.03
C THR A 564 -31.33 7.09 -2.23
N ARG A 565 -31.88 6.65 -3.37
CA ARG A 565 -31.17 6.59 -4.65
C ARG A 565 -31.44 7.85 -5.46
N ALA A 566 -30.51 8.22 -6.35
CA ALA A 566 -30.65 9.39 -7.22
C ALA A 566 -31.56 9.15 -8.46
N GLU A 567 -32.63 8.37 -8.26
CA GLU A 567 -33.58 7.93 -9.28
C GLU A 567 -34.98 7.72 -8.68
N HIS A 568 -36.03 7.92 -9.49
CA HIS A 568 -37.42 7.60 -9.12
C HIS A 568 -38.28 7.40 -10.38
N VAL A 569 -39.35 6.60 -10.28
CA VAL A 569 -40.35 6.45 -11.34
C VAL A 569 -41.57 7.28 -10.96
N TRP A 570 -41.87 8.32 -11.74
CA TRP A 570 -43.07 9.13 -11.58
C TRP A 570 -44.16 8.65 -12.54
N ASP A 571 -45.28 8.19 -12.01
CA ASP A 571 -46.49 7.85 -12.78
C ASP A 571 -47.23 9.15 -13.13
N THR A 572 -47.45 9.37 -14.43
CA THR A 572 -48.06 10.60 -14.97
C THR A 572 -49.52 10.40 -15.39
N THR A 573 -50.02 9.15 -15.38
CA THR A 573 -51.34 8.75 -15.91
C THR A 573 -52.54 9.43 -15.25
N ALA A 574 -52.37 9.98 -14.04
CA ALA A 574 -53.43 10.62 -13.25
C ALA A 574 -53.26 12.15 -13.11
N LEU A 575 -52.41 12.77 -13.93
CA LEU A 575 -52.15 14.20 -13.92
C LEU A 575 -52.93 14.93 -15.03
N PRO A 576 -53.35 16.19 -14.83
CA PRO A 576 -53.73 17.07 -15.94
C PRO A 576 -52.56 17.24 -16.92
N GLU A 577 -52.87 17.35 -18.20
CA GLU A 577 -51.87 17.49 -19.26
C GLU A 577 -51.25 18.90 -19.31
N GLY A 578 -50.08 19.01 -19.95
CA GLY A 578 -49.33 20.24 -20.14
C GLY A 578 -47.93 20.21 -19.54
N GLU A 579 -47.35 21.40 -19.35
CA GLU A 579 -45.97 21.57 -18.91
C GLU A 579 -45.81 21.50 -17.37
N TYR A 580 -44.78 20.77 -16.92
CA TYR A 580 -44.44 20.58 -15.50
C TYR A 580 -42.99 20.94 -15.17
N ARG A 581 -42.76 21.31 -13.91
CA ARG A 581 -41.45 21.41 -13.25
C ARG A 581 -41.34 20.39 -12.13
N ILE A 582 -40.12 19.91 -11.91
CA ILE A 582 -39.76 18.96 -10.87
C ILE A 582 -38.76 19.63 -9.93
N LEU A 583 -39.02 19.55 -8.62
CA LEU A 583 -38.14 19.99 -7.55
C LEU A 583 -37.57 18.77 -6.84
N VAL A 584 -36.24 18.63 -6.84
CA VAL A 584 -35.52 17.62 -6.06
C VAL A 584 -34.81 18.31 -4.92
N GLU A 585 -35.22 18.05 -3.69
CA GLU A 585 -34.46 18.39 -2.47
C GLU A 585 -33.62 17.17 -2.06
N ALA A 586 -32.32 17.37 -1.86
CA ALA A 586 -31.42 16.44 -1.17
C ALA A 586 -31.19 16.91 0.27
N SER A 587 -31.14 15.97 1.21
CA SER A 587 -30.84 16.20 2.63
C SER A 587 -30.03 15.06 3.23
N ASP A 588 -29.03 15.41 4.03
CA ASP A 588 -28.15 14.54 4.83
C ASP A 588 -28.79 14.03 6.14
N GLU A 589 -30.10 14.20 6.32
CA GLU A 589 -30.86 13.95 7.56
C GLU A 589 -30.92 12.48 8.03
N LEU A 590 -30.21 11.59 7.35
CA LEU A 590 -30.00 10.19 7.76
C LEU A 590 -28.65 9.98 8.46
N ALA A 591 -27.65 10.82 8.16
CA ALA A 591 -26.31 10.79 8.74
C ALA A 591 -26.07 11.89 9.80
N ASN A 592 -26.83 12.99 9.75
CA ASN A 592 -26.67 14.16 10.63
C ASN A 592 -27.85 14.37 11.60
N PRO A 593 -27.60 14.93 12.80
CA PRO A 593 -28.67 15.31 13.72
C PRO A 593 -29.48 16.51 13.18
N PRO A 594 -30.76 16.68 13.58
CA PRO A 594 -31.67 17.65 12.97
C PRO A 594 -31.17 19.10 12.94
N GLU A 595 -30.41 19.51 13.94
CA GLU A 595 -29.83 20.85 14.08
C GLU A 595 -28.55 21.09 13.24
N ARG A 596 -28.00 20.04 12.60
CA ARG A 596 -26.85 20.13 11.67
C ARG A 596 -27.19 19.69 10.25
N ALA A 597 -28.39 19.19 10.01
CA ALA A 597 -28.81 18.67 8.71
C ALA A 597 -28.89 19.77 7.64
N LEU A 598 -28.12 19.63 6.57
CA LEU A 598 -28.03 20.52 5.43
C LEU A 598 -28.93 20.05 4.29
N ARG A 599 -29.39 21.01 3.47
CA ARG A 599 -30.32 20.77 2.36
C ARG A 599 -29.97 21.58 1.13
N HIS A 600 -30.19 21.00 -0.04
CA HIS A 600 -30.11 21.68 -1.32
C HIS A 600 -31.26 21.24 -2.22
N SER A 601 -31.90 22.19 -2.90
CA SER A 601 -33.01 21.91 -3.81
C SER A 601 -32.74 22.50 -5.19
N LEU A 602 -33.05 21.76 -6.25
CA LEU A 602 -32.91 22.20 -7.64
C LEU A 602 -34.24 22.02 -8.38
N GLU A 603 -34.60 22.99 -9.23
CA GLU A 603 -35.71 22.87 -10.19
C GLU A 603 -35.22 22.35 -11.55
N SER A 604 -36.01 21.52 -12.21
CA SER A 604 -35.71 20.94 -13.52
C SER A 604 -35.94 21.90 -14.69
N GLY A 605 -35.51 21.47 -15.88
CA GLY A 605 -36.12 21.93 -17.14
C GLY A 605 -37.63 21.59 -17.19
N THR A 606 -38.33 22.13 -18.17
CA THR A 606 -39.73 21.79 -18.40
C THR A 606 -39.88 20.31 -18.79
N VAL A 607 -40.95 19.68 -18.34
CA VAL A 607 -41.32 18.30 -18.64
C VAL A 607 -42.76 18.30 -19.15
N LEU A 608 -42.98 17.91 -20.40
CA LEU A 608 -44.33 17.75 -20.95
C LEU A 608 -44.98 16.47 -20.39
N VAL A 609 -46.24 16.57 -19.99
CA VAL A 609 -47.12 15.43 -19.72
C VAL A 609 -48.29 15.52 -20.69
N ASP A 610 -48.43 14.51 -21.53
CA ASP A 610 -49.40 14.43 -22.61
C ASP A 610 -49.92 12.99 -22.68
N THR A 611 -51.25 12.84 -22.71
CA THR A 611 -51.94 11.54 -22.64
C THR A 611 -53.09 11.43 -23.66
N THR A 612 -53.26 12.43 -24.53
CA THR A 612 -54.40 12.53 -25.44
C THR A 612 -53.96 12.11 -26.83
N PRO A 613 -54.47 10.99 -27.38
CA PRO A 613 -54.14 10.61 -28.75
C PRO A 613 -54.59 11.67 -29.76
N PRO A 614 -53.82 11.89 -30.84
CA PRO A 614 -54.20 12.81 -31.90
C PRO A 614 -55.48 12.34 -32.59
N VAL A 615 -56.14 13.22 -33.33
CA VAL A 615 -57.43 12.95 -33.98
C VAL A 615 -57.38 13.18 -35.48
N PHE A 616 -57.90 12.22 -36.26
CA PHE A 616 -58.21 12.46 -37.67
C PHE A 616 -59.38 13.46 -37.75
N ARG A 617 -59.08 14.73 -38.09
CA ARG A 617 -60.10 15.77 -38.35
C ARG A 617 -60.83 15.48 -39.66
N THR A 618 -60.09 14.97 -40.65
CA THR A 618 -60.66 14.40 -41.89
C THR A 618 -59.94 13.10 -42.26
N LEU A 619 -60.67 12.18 -42.89
CA LEU A 619 -60.14 10.94 -43.47
C LEU A 619 -61.06 10.50 -44.62
N ALA A 620 -60.51 10.31 -45.81
CA ALA A 620 -61.23 9.92 -47.02
C ALA A 620 -60.35 9.05 -47.92
N LEU A 621 -60.99 8.21 -48.74
CA LEU A 621 -60.33 7.33 -49.70
C LEU A 621 -61.09 7.40 -51.03
N GLN A 622 -60.38 7.74 -52.11
CA GLN A 622 -60.94 7.79 -53.46
C GLN A 622 -60.18 6.80 -54.34
N GLY A 623 -60.80 5.64 -54.59
CA GLY A 623 -60.14 4.47 -55.19
C GLY A 623 -59.00 3.99 -54.28
N ARG A 624 -57.76 4.34 -54.63
CA ARG A 624 -56.55 4.02 -53.83
C ARG A 624 -55.82 5.25 -53.31
N ARG A 625 -56.33 6.47 -53.52
CA ARG A 625 -55.74 7.72 -53.01
C ARG A 625 -56.39 8.09 -51.68
N LEU A 626 -55.61 8.00 -50.60
CA LEU A 626 -56.03 8.30 -49.23
C LEU A 626 -55.68 9.74 -48.90
N THR A 627 -56.65 10.52 -48.44
CA THR A 627 -56.46 11.91 -48.01
C THR A 627 -57.02 12.13 -46.61
N GLY A 628 -56.44 13.07 -45.87
CA GLY A 628 -56.95 13.42 -44.55
C GLY A 628 -56.13 14.49 -43.86
N GLU A 629 -56.46 14.71 -42.59
CA GLU A 629 -55.76 15.64 -41.70
C GLU A 629 -55.76 15.06 -40.30
N VAL A 630 -54.58 14.89 -39.70
CA VAL A 630 -54.40 14.49 -38.30
C VAL A 630 -54.10 15.74 -37.47
N VAL A 631 -54.64 15.83 -36.26
CA VAL A 631 -54.47 17.00 -35.39
C VAL A 631 -54.12 16.53 -33.99
N ASP A 632 -53.09 17.12 -33.41
CA ASP A 632 -52.72 16.94 -32.02
C ASP A 632 -53.08 18.17 -31.15
N GLY A 633 -53.09 18.00 -29.82
CA GLY A 633 -53.45 19.06 -28.87
C GLY A 633 -52.27 19.76 -28.18
N LEU A 634 -51.08 19.14 -28.12
CA LEU A 634 -49.99 19.55 -27.22
C LEU A 634 -48.59 19.51 -27.86
N GLY A 635 -48.40 18.76 -28.95
CA GLY A 635 -47.16 18.70 -29.73
C GLY A 635 -47.43 18.56 -31.23
N PRO A 636 -46.40 18.21 -32.01
CA PRO A 636 -46.57 17.83 -33.41
C PRO A 636 -47.05 16.38 -33.53
N VAL A 637 -47.78 16.08 -34.61
CA VAL A 637 -48.05 14.69 -35.02
C VAL A 637 -46.73 14.10 -35.51
N ALA A 638 -46.24 13.03 -34.88
CA ALA A 638 -44.91 12.49 -35.14
C ALA A 638 -44.85 11.41 -36.23
N ARG A 639 -45.99 10.78 -36.57
CA ARG A 639 -46.06 9.68 -37.55
C ARG A 639 -47.48 9.38 -38.00
N ILE A 640 -47.66 9.03 -39.28
CA ILE A 640 -48.88 8.42 -39.82
C ILE A 640 -48.50 7.09 -40.50
N GLU A 641 -49.32 6.05 -40.35
CA GLU A 641 -49.13 4.75 -40.98
C GLU A 641 -50.45 4.14 -41.48
N VAL A 642 -50.35 3.27 -42.48
CA VAL A 642 -51.45 2.47 -43.01
C VAL A 642 -51.09 0.99 -43.08
N SER A 643 -52.11 0.12 -42.94
CA SER A 643 -52.03 -1.30 -43.27
C SER A 643 -53.38 -1.80 -43.80
N ILE A 644 -53.40 -2.98 -44.41
CA ILE A 644 -54.64 -3.73 -44.66
C ILE A 644 -55.03 -4.39 -43.33
N ALA A 645 -56.28 -4.20 -42.89
CA ALA A 645 -56.74 -4.65 -41.59
C ALA A 645 -56.55 -6.17 -41.40
N GLY A 646 -55.80 -6.55 -40.36
CA GLY A 646 -55.43 -7.94 -40.08
C GLY A 646 -54.01 -8.33 -40.50
N LEU A 647 -53.24 -7.45 -41.15
CA LEU A 647 -51.80 -7.63 -41.36
C LEU A 647 -50.98 -6.95 -40.25
N GLU A 648 -49.77 -7.48 -40.00
CA GLU A 648 -48.77 -6.86 -39.12
C GLU A 648 -47.86 -5.85 -39.85
N GLU A 649 -47.92 -5.82 -41.19
CA GLU A 649 -47.10 -4.92 -42.02
C GLU A 649 -47.72 -3.51 -42.08
N TRP A 650 -47.22 -2.61 -41.24
CA TRP A 650 -47.56 -1.18 -41.28
C TRP A 650 -46.55 -0.42 -42.14
N ARG A 651 -47.03 0.50 -42.98
CA ARG A 651 -46.21 1.34 -43.85
C ARG A 651 -46.44 2.83 -43.55
N PRO A 652 -45.38 3.65 -43.46
CA PRO A 652 -45.52 5.07 -43.17
C PRO A 652 -46.15 5.82 -44.34
N ILE A 653 -46.95 6.83 -43.99
CA ILE A 653 -47.43 7.90 -44.86
C ILE A 653 -46.80 9.19 -44.34
N PHE A 654 -46.37 10.06 -45.25
CA PHE A 654 -45.87 11.40 -44.93
C PHE A 654 -46.99 12.44 -45.09
N PRO A 655 -46.89 13.60 -44.42
CA PRO A 655 -47.77 14.74 -44.69
C PRO A 655 -47.44 15.36 -46.06
N SER A 656 -48.26 16.33 -46.46
CA SER A 656 -48.33 16.82 -47.85
C SER A 656 -47.09 17.60 -48.31
N ASP A 657 -46.29 18.11 -47.39
CA ASP A 657 -44.99 18.77 -47.63
C ASP A 657 -43.78 17.84 -47.38
N GLY A 658 -43.98 16.78 -46.58
CA GLY A 658 -43.03 15.71 -46.31
C GLY A 658 -42.36 15.75 -44.92
N ILE A 659 -42.76 16.64 -44.00
CA ILE A 659 -42.12 16.80 -42.69
C ILE A 659 -43.17 16.71 -41.57
N PHE A 660 -42.89 15.92 -40.52
CA PHE A 660 -43.72 15.85 -39.31
C PHE A 660 -43.22 16.87 -38.28
N ASP A 661 -43.71 18.11 -38.35
CA ASP A 661 -43.38 19.17 -37.38
C ASP A 661 -44.54 20.13 -37.01
N GLU A 662 -45.74 19.99 -37.58
CA GLU A 662 -46.92 20.75 -37.17
C GLU A 662 -47.89 19.95 -36.27
N ALA A 663 -48.72 20.69 -35.51
CA ALA A 663 -49.81 20.12 -34.70
C ALA A 663 -51.05 19.75 -35.54
N ALA A 664 -51.07 20.05 -36.84
CA ALA A 664 -52.15 19.71 -37.75
C ALA A 664 -51.57 19.30 -39.12
N GLU A 665 -51.45 18.00 -39.35
CA GLU A 665 -50.77 17.41 -40.49
C GLU A 665 -51.75 16.93 -41.59
N PRO A 666 -51.89 17.67 -42.71
CA PRO A 666 -52.65 17.21 -43.87
C PRO A 666 -51.82 16.22 -44.70
N PHE A 667 -52.42 15.10 -45.10
CA PHE A 667 -51.74 14.06 -45.89
C PHE A 667 -52.53 13.64 -47.13
N ASP A 668 -51.80 13.25 -48.18
CA ASP A 668 -52.34 12.76 -49.45
C ASP A 668 -51.40 11.70 -50.05
N ALA A 669 -51.86 10.45 -50.13
CA ALA A 669 -51.03 9.30 -50.49
C ALA A 669 -51.72 8.34 -51.48
N ASP A 670 -51.01 7.96 -52.55
CA ASP A 670 -51.41 6.84 -53.40
C ASP A 670 -51.00 5.52 -52.73
N LEU A 671 -51.99 4.77 -52.23
CA LEU A 671 -51.80 3.47 -51.60
C LEU A 671 -51.61 2.35 -52.63
N GLY A 672 -51.43 2.67 -53.91
CA GLY A 672 -51.41 1.70 -55.01
C GLY A 672 -50.28 0.68 -55.02
N ALA A 673 -49.25 0.86 -54.17
CA ALA A 673 -48.19 -0.10 -53.90
C ALA A 673 -48.40 -0.91 -52.58
N ILE A 674 -49.51 -0.66 -51.88
CA ILE A 674 -49.88 -1.25 -50.59
C ILE A 674 -51.19 -2.06 -50.74
N VAL A 675 -52.16 -1.51 -51.47
CA VAL A 675 -53.52 -2.05 -51.63
C VAL A 675 -53.68 -2.66 -53.03
N PRO A 676 -53.86 -3.99 -53.14
CA PRO A 676 -54.16 -4.67 -54.41
C PRO A 676 -55.50 -4.23 -55.01
N PRO A 677 -55.79 -4.59 -56.28
CA PRO A 677 -57.11 -4.41 -56.86
C PRO A 677 -58.14 -5.33 -56.20
N GLY A 678 -59.08 -4.76 -55.46
CA GLY A 678 -60.14 -5.47 -54.74
C GLY A 678 -60.71 -4.61 -53.61
N SER A 679 -61.80 -5.08 -52.99
CA SER A 679 -62.29 -4.45 -51.75
C SER A 679 -61.43 -4.89 -50.57
N HIS A 680 -60.91 -3.92 -49.83
CA HIS A 680 -60.00 -4.12 -48.71
C HIS A 680 -60.34 -3.15 -47.58
N LEU A 681 -60.54 -3.67 -46.36
CA LEU A 681 -60.59 -2.83 -45.17
C LEU A 681 -59.16 -2.39 -44.82
N LEU A 682 -58.94 -1.08 -44.73
CA LEU A 682 -57.66 -0.49 -44.36
C LEU A 682 -57.73 0.03 -42.93
N ALA A 683 -56.63 -0.10 -42.19
CA ALA A 683 -56.45 0.56 -40.90
C ALA A 683 -55.40 1.67 -41.07
N VAL A 684 -55.75 2.89 -40.68
CA VAL A 684 -54.88 4.07 -40.69
C VAL A 684 -54.67 4.49 -39.24
N ARG A 685 -53.42 4.67 -38.82
CA ARG A 685 -53.07 5.09 -37.46
C ARG A 685 -52.14 6.28 -37.47
N ALA A 686 -52.21 7.09 -36.42
CA ALA A 686 -51.35 8.25 -36.24
C ALA A 686 -50.87 8.36 -34.80
N TYR A 687 -49.67 8.91 -34.63
CA TYR A 687 -48.96 9.04 -33.36
C TYR A 687 -48.57 10.50 -33.13
N ASP A 688 -48.64 10.94 -31.87
CA ASP A 688 -48.06 12.21 -31.40
C ASP A 688 -46.59 12.04 -30.96
N SER A 689 -45.99 13.13 -30.51
CA SER A 689 -44.60 13.15 -29.98
C SER A 689 -44.40 12.44 -28.64
N ALA A 690 -45.46 12.23 -27.85
CA ALA A 690 -45.48 11.44 -26.62
C ALA A 690 -45.78 9.94 -26.88
N GLY A 691 -46.05 9.57 -28.14
CA GLY A 691 -46.37 8.23 -28.59
C GLY A 691 -47.75 7.71 -28.22
N ASN A 692 -48.72 8.56 -27.85
CA ASN A 692 -50.11 8.10 -27.85
C ASN A 692 -50.56 7.89 -29.30
N VAL A 693 -51.60 7.05 -29.50
CA VAL A 693 -51.95 6.54 -30.83
C VAL A 693 -53.45 6.46 -31.05
N VAL A 694 -53.89 6.97 -32.19
CA VAL A 694 -55.25 6.79 -32.71
C VAL A 694 -55.25 5.80 -33.86
N THR A 695 -56.34 5.06 -34.06
CA THR A 695 -56.54 4.22 -35.24
C THR A 695 -57.95 4.39 -35.77
N ARG A 696 -58.09 4.41 -37.09
CA ARG A 696 -59.36 4.49 -37.83
C ARG A 696 -59.35 3.48 -38.96
N ASP A 697 -60.52 2.93 -39.26
CA ASP A 697 -60.76 2.06 -40.39
C ASP A 697 -61.38 2.81 -41.57
N ILE A 698 -61.06 2.39 -42.80
CA ILE A 698 -61.67 2.90 -44.03
C ILE A 698 -61.67 1.82 -45.12
N GLU A 699 -62.74 1.76 -45.91
CA GLU A 699 -62.96 0.69 -46.90
C GLU A 699 -62.51 1.13 -48.31
N ALA A 700 -61.54 0.41 -48.89
CA ALA A 700 -61.26 0.45 -50.32
C ALA A 700 -62.30 -0.37 -51.10
N ARG A 701 -62.70 0.12 -52.28
CA ARG A 701 -63.69 -0.50 -53.18
C ARG A 701 -63.26 -0.37 -54.65
#